data_AF-A0AAJ0N2D1-F1
#
_entry.id   AF-A0AAJ0N2D1-F1
#
_cell.length_a   1.000
_cell.length_b   1.000
_cell.length_c   1.000
_cell.angle_alpha   90.00
_cell.angle_beta   90.00
_cell.angle_gamma   90.00
#
_symmetry.space_group_name_H-M   'P 1'
#
loop_
_entity.id
_entity.type
_entity.pdbx_description
1 polymer ?
#
loop_
_entity_poly.entity_id
_entity_poly.type
_entity_poly.pdbx_seq_one_letter_code
_entity_poly.pdbx_strand_id
1 'polypeptide(L)'
;HYPRDAAALEEAHAAMQDRLQTLEPTGDDPLWVYRPLISGGYQGQRVRAVPSADDKVHLPLQRSQAFDLAGGPLLLGKPPYDKENLLPVPEQRIATVAKGDATAAFLSRCFGIQYSYTGFDDRSGADPQMLHSKGMLVVVPEQQWPAAFSDTDLACSKEDLKTLSCWTSGRDRGALPRDILSTGSLRLKDIVEPGRLGALPIDELRKRNMDTDGDDAFVYAGYPKLAALISRVMVDRQAQRGRQQSFKPPKTATPAIDTVSGHYQPGRLSEIMSLKRGQRITSAAATLASRFMAQPDALREAMARDMMFGTYDGIERELRNGLRELLEEQVRDPVVLATLRVQARDAIERAHLPEAREAAALLHAQLLALETGSAADSAAPALPEALAEAFPGLAKAYAAASGVQARIHAILDNYPVCRLSHAQFPDGQPGLVPGEPELTMRNLFTIAIKVGTDALKSDTGTALFAKIVEACERSERSFAERVRVPPYSRATARAMQDGRFDPEQTKLLLQRMPSMAAGVMEDALEALQQAGWIARSQPPAERLRAVQPQDIAAEAQALLGRARQMEPQVTDMLQRIAARHGGQLAGTQHQLKSYGSLQEKLKQRVALKKQTLEEAAAGVNDALRYSVVLEPQDFTTGLRATLAALDDQGHARVKLTNQFIDYPPVFKAINVTLRSPEGALWEIQFHTPETFALKERFHDLYKRAHALAVGGASRAEQRTLQAPALEAFKRVASPPGCEEIDNWQEEAVPALPSATPTPGAEQTAGIADPSSASGVFDTAASKQAALTPVLDTLAEGLGARLWGNVRYDAKQGRIEQVQQAPFQKSVASIKDKIRHHLRAGMTAEQAAQSVGDALRYALELPSEGFVIKVLAAQDALRRQGITCVNLKNYFTSGDGTYRGINASFTDAEGYAFEVQFHTAESFNAKAQTHLPYKRMQLAQSRLAKEQQKPQPDPVRQAKLTQEIAAHQKAMHEMTAKVRKPAGVERLGARA
;
A
#
# COMPACT_ATOMS: atom_id res chain seq x y z
N HIS A 1 -21.39 -5.49 10.55
CA HIS A 1 -22.49 -5.68 9.57
C HIS A 1 -23.63 -6.35 10.28
N TYR A 2 -24.88 -6.07 9.92
CA TYR A 2 -26.05 -6.76 10.46
C TYR A 2 -26.24 -8.15 9.81
N PRO A 3 -26.79 -9.15 10.54
CA PRO A 3 -27.07 -10.47 10.00
C PRO A 3 -28.23 -10.43 9.00
N ARG A 4 -28.20 -11.32 8.01
CA ARG A 4 -29.23 -11.44 6.96
C ARG A 4 -30.63 -11.65 7.58
N ASP A 5 -31.62 -10.92 7.09
CA ASP A 5 -33.00 -10.94 7.59
C ASP A 5 -33.98 -10.82 6.42
N ALA A 6 -34.96 -11.72 6.36
CA ALA A 6 -35.88 -11.80 5.23
C ALA A 6 -36.78 -10.56 5.09
N ALA A 7 -37.26 -10.01 6.20
CA ALA A 7 -38.17 -8.87 6.19
C ALA A 7 -37.44 -7.60 5.71
N ALA A 8 -36.24 -7.35 6.22
CA ALA A 8 -35.42 -6.24 5.76
C ALA A 8 -34.92 -6.44 4.31
N LEU A 9 -34.73 -7.66 3.83
CA LEU A 9 -34.42 -7.90 2.40
C LEU A 9 -35.61 -7.61 1.49
N GLU A 10 -36.82 -7.98 1.90
CA GLU A 10 -38.04 -7.66 1.16
C GLU A 10 -38.26 -6.13 1.07
N GLU A 11 -37.97 -5.40 2.15
CA GLU A 11 -38.01 -3.93 2.15
C GLU A 11 -36.96 -3.32 1.20
N ALA A 12 -35.74 -3.87 1.20
CA ALA A 12 -34.69 -3.46 0.27
C ALA A 12 -35.12 -3.70 -1.19
N HIS A 13 -35.70 -4.88 -1.47
CA HIS A 13 -36.22 -5.23 -2.79
C HIS A 13 -37.26 -4.21 -3.26
N ALA A 14 -38.26 -3.91 -2.43
CA ALA A 14 -39.29 -2.94 -2.76
C ALA A 14 -38.70 -1.54 -3.04
N ALA A 15 -37.77 -1.09 -2.20
CA ALA A 15 -37.07 0.18 -2.40
C ALA A 15 -36.22 0.17 -3.69
N MET A 16 -35.65 -0.97 -4.05
CA MET A 16 -34.88 -1.13 -5.28
C MET A 16 -35.79 -1.07 -6.52
N GLN A 17 -36.98 -1.68 -6.47
CA GLN A 17 -37.95 -1.63 -7.57
C GLN A 17 -38.44 -0.19 -7.83
N ASP A 18 -38.76 0.56 -6.78
CA ASP A 18 -39.11 1.98 -6.90
C ASP A 18 -37.95 2.79 -7.51
N ARG A 19 -36.73 2.52 -7.03
CA ARG A 19 -35.53 3.18 -7.56
C ARG A 19 -35.28 2.87 -9.03
N LEU A 20 -35.55 1.67 -9.51
CA LEU A 20 -35.39 1.30 -10.92
C LEU A 20 -36.29 2.13 -11.85
N GLN A 21 -37.45 2.60 -11.38
CA GLN A 21 -38.35 3.45 -12.17
C GLN A 21 -37.79 4.85 -12.42
N THR A 22 -36.92 5.32 -11.53
CA THR A 22 -36.29 6.66 -11.58
C THR A 22 -34.79 6.59 -11.84
N LEU A 23 -34.25 5.40 -12.10
CA LEU A 23 -32.82 5.20 -12.27
C LEU A 23 -32.40 5.65 -13.66
N GLU A 24 -31.67 6.76 -13.72
CA GLU A 24 -31.10 7.29 -14.96
C GLU A 24 -29.57 7.30 -14.92
N PRO A 25 -28.90 7.15 -16.08
CA PRO A 25 -27.45 7.32 -16.19
C PRO A 25 -27.06 8.73 -15.74
N THR A 26 -26.21 8.83 -14.72
CA THR A 26 -25.69 10.13 -14.26
C THR A 26 -24.43 10.50 -15.05
N GLY A 27 -24.56 10.68 -16.36
CA GLY A 27 -23.48 11.14 -17.26
C GLY A 27 -22.14 10.43 -17.01
N ASP A 28 -21.12 11.19 -16.63
CA ASP A 28 -19.73 10.75 -16.41
C ASP A 28 -19.48 9.96 -15.11
N ASP A 29 -20.48 9.66 -14.26
CA ASP A 29 -20.26 8.97 -12.99
C ASP A 29 -20.07 7.45 -13.19
N PRO A 30 -18.84 6.89 -13.17
CA PRO A 30 -18.63 5.47 -13.44
C PRO A 30 -19.21 4.54 -12.35
N LEU A 31 -19.71 5.09 -11.24
CA LEU A 31 -20.26 4.34 -10.11
C LEU A 31 -21.79 4.36 -10.04
N TRP A 32 -22.46 4.92 -11.04
CA TRP A 32 -23.91 5.14 -10.98
C TRP A 32 -24.72 3.83 -10.86
N VAL A 33 -24.26 2.72 -11.47
CA VAL A 33 -24.84 1.36 -11.28
C VAL A 33 -24.32 0.69 -10.01
N TYR A 34 -23.08 0.99 -9.62
CA TYR A 34 -22.46 0.36 -8.44
C TYR A 34 -23.16 0.79 -7.13
N ARG A 35 -23.57 2.05 -7.01
CA ARG A 35 -24.29 2.54 -5.82
C ARG A 35 -25.61 1.81 -5.54
N PRO A 36 -26.57 1.71 -6.49
CA PRO A 36 -27.79 0.93 -6.28
C PRO A 36 -27.49 -0.56 -6.09
N LEU A 37 -26.46 -1.11 -6.75
CA LEU A 37 -26.04 -2.51 -6.57
C LEU A 37 -25.66 -2.81 -5.10
N ILE A 38 -24.89 -1.96 -4.43
CA ILE A 38 -24.49 -2.22 -3.03
C ILE A 38 -25.47 -1.72 -1.98
N SER A 39 -26.42 -0.83 -2.35
CA SER A 39 -27.42 -0.29 -1.41
C SER A 39 -28.77 -1.00 -1.49
N GLY A 40 -29.05 -1.71 -2.59
CA GLY A 40 -30.33 -2.35 -2.89
C GLY A 40 -31.52 -1.49 -2.51
N GLY A 41 -31.55 -0.27 -3.05
CA GLY A 41 -32.65 0.66 -2.85
C GLY A 41 -32.58 1.52 -1.59
N TYR A 42 -31.85 1.13 -0.54
CA TYR A 42 -31.76 1.95 0.68
C TYR A 42 -31.09 3.31 0.43
N GLN A 43 -31.84 4.39 0.66
CA GLN A 43 -31.38 5.77 0.46
C GLN A 43 -31.24 6.49 1.79
N GLY A 44 -30.03 7.03 2.02
CA GLY A 44 -29.75 7.89 3.17
C GLY A 44 -29.53 9.32 2.71
N GLN A 45 -30.11 10.27 3.43
CA GLN A 45 -29.85 11.68 3.22
C GLN A 45 -28.76 12.19 4.15
N ARG A 46 -27.82 12.95 3.59
CA ARG A 46 -26.67 13.47 4.32
C ARG A 46 -27.02 14.78 5.02
N VAL A 47 -26.74 14.85 6.32
CA VAL A 47 -26.84 16.05 7.15
C VAL A 47 -25.50 16.37 7.80
N ARG A 48 -25.22 17.65 7.97
CA ARG A 48 -24.11 18.15 8.77
C ARG A 48 -24.58 18.25 10.21
N ALA A 49 -24.01 17.44 11.10
CA ALA A 49 -24.44 17.39 12.48
C ALA A 49 -24.10 18.68 13.24
N VAL A 50 -25.09 19.23 13.95
CA VAL A 50 -24.89 20.21 15.04
C VAL A 50 -25.55 19.66 16.31
N PRO A 51 -25.07 19.99 17.52
CA PRO A 51 -25.64 19.42 18.74
C PRO A 51 -27.04 19.98 19.03
N SER A 52 -27.96 19.11 19.46
CA SER A 52 -29.23 19.50 20.10
C SER A 52 -29.16 19.30 21.62
N ALA A 53 -29.80 20.20 22.36
CA ALA A 53 -29.85 20.21 23.82
C ALA A 53 -31.16 19.63 24.41
N ASP A 54 -32.19 19.41 23.59
CA ASP A 54 -33.53 18.97 24.03
C ASP A 54 -33.80 17.47 23.81
N ASP A 55 -32.73 16.71 23.54
CA ASP A 55 -32.75 15.28 23.22
C ASP A 55 -33.55 14.89 21.96
N LYS A 56 -33.89 15.85 21.09
CA LYS A 56 -34.54 15.60 19.79
C LYS A 56 -33.59 15.71 18.61
N VAL A 57 -33.95 15.00 17.53
CA VAL A 57 -33.37 15.15 16.20
C VAL A 57 -34.23 16.14 15.42
N HIS A 58 -33.66 17.29 15.03
CA HIS A 58 -34.35 18.28 14.20
C HIS A 58 -33.85 18.20 12.77
N LEU A 59 -34.75 17.86 11.85
CA LEU A 59 -34.43 17.75 10.43
C LEU A 59 -35.03 18.94 9.66
N PRO A 60 -34.23 19.67 8.87
CA PRO A 60 -34.76 20.73 8.02
C PRO A 60 -35.65 20.15 6.92
N LEU A 61 -36.48 21.01 6.31
CA LEU A 61 -37.46 20.63 5.29
C LEU A 61 -36.82 19.86 4.13
N GLN A 62 -35.62 20.25 3.70
CA GLN A 62 -34.87 19.61 2.60
C GLN A 62 -34.34 18.21 2.95
N ARG A 63 -34.43 17.80 4.23
CA ARG A 63 -33.90 16.54 4.76
C ARG A 63 -34.94 15.67 5.46
N SER A 64 -36.14 16.20 5.70
CA SER A 64 -37.21 15.49 6.40
C SER A 64 -38.24 14.82 5.49
N GLN A 65 -38.28 15.14 4.18
CA GLN A 65 -39.34 14.72 3.25
C GLN A 65 -39.68 13.21 3.33
N ALA A 66 -38.67 12.34 3.25
CA ALA A 66 -38.89 10.90 3.30
C ALA A 66 -39.46 10.44 4.66
N PHE A 67 -39.07 11.10 5.75
CA PHE A 67 -39.63 10.84 7.08
C PHE A 67 -41.05 11.40 7.23
N ASP A 68 -41.30 12.61 6.73
CA ASP A 68 -42.63 13.24 6.80
C ASP A 68 -43.68 12.44 6.00
N LEU A 69 -43.25 11.74 4.94
CA LEU A 69 -44.09 10.82 4.15
C LEU A 69 -44.33 9.47 4.85
N ALA A 70 -43.27 8.84 5.39
CA ALA A 70 -43.33 7.45 5.83
C ALA A 70 -43.61 7.26 7.33
N GLY A 71 -43.20 8.22 8.18
CA GLY A 71 -43.23 8.09 9.63
C GLY A 71 -42.32 7.00 10.19
N GLY A 72 -42.58 6.58 11.44
CA GLY A 72 -41.87 5.47 12.09
C GLY A 72 -40.46 5.80 12.62
N PRO A 73 -39.67 4.78 13.01
CA PRO A 73 -38.32 4.98 13.51
C PRO A 73 -37.37 5.50 12.42
N LEU A 74 -36.53 6.46 12.78
CA LEU A 74 -35.53 7.05 11.90
C LEU A 74 -34.17 6.39 12.12
N LEU A 75 -33.55 5.86 11.07
CA LEU A 75 -32.19 5.32 11.16
C LEU A 75 -31.17 6.44 10.97
N LEU A 76 -30.31 6.64 11.96
CA LEU A 76 -29.27 7.68 11.97
C LEU A 76 -27.89 7.03 12.08
N GLY A 77 -26.90 7.45 11.29
CA GLY A 77 -25.57 6.81 11.31
C GLY A 77 -24.58 7.31 10.26
N LYS A 78 -23.56 6.49 9.97
CA LYS A 78 -22.64 6.70 8.84
C LYS A 78 -22.97 5.68 7.75
N PRO A 79 -22.73 5.98 6.46
CA PRO A 79 -23.05 5.07 5.37
C PRO A 79 -21.97 3.99 5.25
N PRO A 80 -22.30 2.82 4.68
CA PRO A 80 -23.62 2.43 4.16
C PRO A 80 -24.59 1.98 5.27
N TYR A 81 -25.82 1.60 4.87
CA TYR A 81 -26.93 1.23 5.76
C TYR A 81 -26.64 0.01 6.67
N ASP A 82 -25.56 -0.71 6.40
CA ASP A 82 -25.16 -1.95 7.04
C ASP A 82 -24.07 -1.77 8.11
N LYS A 83 -23.68 -0.52 8.39
CA LYS A 83 -22.75 -0.19 9.47
C LYS A 83 -23.40 -0.27 10.83
N GLU A 84 -22.64 -0.77 11.79
CA GLU A 84 -23.12 -0.95 13.17
C GLU A 84 -23.38 0.35 13.94
N ASN A 85 -22.94 1.48 13.40
CA ASN A 85 -23.26 2.80 13.93
C ASN A 85 -24.50 3.43 13.28
N LEU A 86 -25.22 2.69 12.43
CA LEU A 86 -26.57 3.05 12.01
C LEU A 86 -27.55 2.54 13.08
N LEU A 87 -28.10 3.45 13.86
CA LEU A 87 -28.96 3.10 15.00
C LEU A 87 -30.30 3.84 14.89
N PRO A 88 -31.41 3.18 15.28
CA PRO A 88 -32.74 3.78 15.24
C PRO A 88 -32.90 4.85 16.31
N VAL A 89 -33.59 5.92 15.94
CA VAL A 89 -34.12 6.95 16.84
C VAL A 89 -35.64 6.85 16.75
N PRO A 90 -36.35 6.76 17.89
CA PRO A 90 -37.80 6.59 17.89
C PRO A 90 -38.49 7.84 17.34
N GLU A 91 -39.64 7.63 16.69
CA GLU A 91 -40.38 8.67 15.99
C GLU A 91 -40.71 9.89 16.86
N GLN A 92 -40.99 9.67 18.15
CA GLN A 92 -41.37 10.74 19.09
C GLN A 92 -40.24 11.75 19.33
N ARG A 93 -38.99 11.37 19.05
CA ARG A 93 -37.80 12.23 19.19
C ARG A 93 -37.44 12.94 17.88
N ILE A 94 -38.22 12.76 16.81
CA ILE A 94 -37.94 13.38 15.51
C ILE A 94 -38.85 14.59 15.30
N ALA A 95 -38.23 15.75 15.20
CA ALA A 95 -38.87 17.04 14.98
C ALA A 95 -38.58 17.54 13.55
N THR A 96 -39.63 17.98 12.87
CA THR A 96 -39.56 18.43 11.46
C THR A 96 -40.40 19.67 11.25
N VAL A 97 -40.19 20.36 10.14
CA VAL A 97 -40.99 21.54 9.77
C VAL A 97 -42.47 21.18 9.61
N ALA A 98 -42.78 20.00 9.07
CA ALA A 98 -44.15 19.50 8.92
C ALA A 98 -44.84 19.28 10.28
N LYS A 99 -44.07 18.98 11.33
CA LYS A 99 -44.54 18.88 12.73
C LYS A 99 -44.57 20.23 13.47
N GLY A 100 -44.30 21.35 12.79
CA GLY A 100 -44.29 22.69 13.38
C GLY A 100 -43.05 23.04 14.20
N ASP A 101 -41.93 22.30 14.03
CA ASP A 101 -40.72 22.52 14.83
C ASP A 101 -39.95 23.77 14.39
N ALA A 102 -39.74 24.70 15.34
CA ALA A 102 -39.07 25.97 15.09
C ALA A 102 -37.58 25.80 14.76
N THR A 103 -36.88 24.86 15.42
CA THR A 103 -35.46 24.59 15.17
C THR A 103 -35.24 24.03 13.77
N ALA A 104 -36.08 23.08 13.33
CA ALA A 104 -36.07 22.57 11.96
C ALA A 104 -36.32 23.66 10.92
N ALA A 105 -37.28 24.56 11.17
CA ALA A 105 -37.57 25.68 10.29
C ALA A 105 -36.39 26.67 10.21
N PHE A 106 -35.73 26.93 11.34
CA PHE A 106 -34.50 27.72 11.42
C PHE A 106 -33.36 27.09 10.61
N LEU A 107 -33.09 25.80 10.81
CA LEU A 107 -32.03 25.06 10.09
C LEU A 107 -32.27 24.98 8.57
N SER A 108 -33.52 25.10 8.14
CA SER A 108 -33.88 25.12 6.72
C SER A 108 -33.42 26.39 6.00
N ARG A 109 -33.03 27.45 6.75
CA ARG A 109 -32.72 28.79 6.23
C ARG A 109 -31.33 29.31 6.62
N CYS A 110 -30.67 28.73 7.63
CA CYS A 110 -29.39 29.24 8.12
C CYS A 110 -28.16 28.60 7.44
N PHE A 111 -27.07 29.36 7.34
CA PHE A 111 -25.77 28.82 6.94
C PHE A 111 -25.03 28.25 8.15
N GLY A 112 -24.30 27.15 7.94
CA GLY A 112 -23.31 26.65 8.89
C GLY A 112 -21.90 26.95 8.43
N ILE A 113 -20.97 27.08 9.37
CA ILE A 113 -19.55 27.28 9.10
C ILE A 113 -18.76 26.31 9.97
N GLN A 114 -17.98 25.42 9.35
CA GLN A 114 -16.98 24.66 10.09
C GLN A 114 -15.75 25.56 10.27
N TYR A 115 -15.32 25.78 11.51
CA TYR A 115 -14.29 26.79 11.82
C TYR A 115 -13.15 26.23 12.66
N SER A 116 -12.01 26.92 12.61
CA SER A 116 -10.99 26.91 13.65
C SER A 116 -10.58 28.35 13.97
N TYR A 117 -10.49 28.70 15.24
CA TYR A 117 -10.07 30.01 15.70
C TYR A 117 -8.81 29.88 16.55
N THR A 118 -7.84 30.76 16.32
CA THR A 118 -6.64 30.88 17.16
C THR A 118 -6.45 32.34 17.50
N GLY A 119 -6.33 32.66 18.79
CA GLY A 119 -6.23 34.03 19.24
C GLY A 119 -5.62 34.13 20.63
N PHE A 120 -5.69 35.33 21.18
CA PHE A 120 -5.19 35.68 22.50
C PHE A 120 -6.31 36.33 23.29
N ASP A 121 -6.46 35.94 24.56
CA ASP A 121 -7.37 36.63 25.48
C ASP A 121 -6.78 37.99 25.86
N ASP A 122 -7.34 39.06 25.29
CA ASP A 122 -6.87 40.43 25.47
C ASP A 122 -7.06 40.95 26.91
N ARG A 123 -7.82 40.23 27.75
CA ARG A 123 -8.07 40.58 29.16
C ARG A 123 -7.16 39.84 30.15
N SER A 124 -6.32 38.93 29.68
CA SER A 124 -5.52 38.05 30.55
C SER A 124 -4.24 38.66 31.12
N GLY A 125 -3.98 39.95 30.88
CA GLY A 125 -2.89 40.71 31.51
C GLY A 125 -1.61 40.76 30.67
N ALA A 126 -0.44 40.83 31.34
CA ALA A 126 0.85 41.09 30.70
C ALA A 126 1.40 39.91 29.87
N ASP A 127 0.93 38.69 30.12
CA ASP A 127 1.26 37.49 29.34
C ASP A 127 -0.04 36.91 28.75
N PRO A 128 -0.45 37.38 27.56
CA PRO A 128 -1.77 37.08 27.02
C PRO A 128 -1.93 35.59 26.74
N GLN A 129 -2.98 35.00 27.31
CA GLN A 129 -3.27 33.58 27.18
C GLN A 129 -3.66 33.25 25.73
N MET A 130 -2.90 32.36 25.11
CA MET A 130 -3.21 31.86 23.78
C MET A 130 -4.31 30.81 23.85
N LEU A 131 -5.31 30.94 22.98
CA LEU A 131 -6.47 30.05 22.93
C LEU A 131 -6.66 29.51 21.50
N HIS A 132 -7.12 28.26 21.42
CA HIS A 132 -7.47 27.62 20.14
C HIS A 132 -8.80 26.87 20.25
N SER A 133 -9.75 27.21 19.39
CA SER A 133 -11.06 26.55 19.31
C SER A 133 -11.36 26.02 17.91
N LYS A 134 -12.21 25.00 17.84
CA LYS A 134 -12.67 24.39 16.59
C LYS A 134 -14.06 23.78 16.81
N GLY A 135 -14.98 24.05 15.89
CA GLY A 135 -16.36 23.57 15.97
C GLY A 135 -17.19 23.90 14.73
N MET A 136 -18.50 24.02 14.96
CA MET A 136 -19.48 24.52 14.00
C MET A 136 -20.08 25.84 14.50
N LEU A 137 -20.15 26.84 13.63
CA LEU A 137 -20.94 28.04 13.82
C LEU A 137 -22.20 27.96 12.97
N VAL A 138 -23.27 28.57 13.44
CA VAL A 138 -24.48 28.79 12.65
C VAL A 138 -24.63 30.30 12.49
N VAL A 139 -24.78 30.76 11.25
CA VAL A 139 -25.04 32.18 10.96
C VAL A 139 -26.50 32.45 11.27
N VAL A 140 -26.73 33.15 12.37
CA VAL A 140 -28.06 33.52 12.85
C VAL A 140 -28.45 34.86 12.24
N PRO A 141 -29.65 35.01 11.64
CA PRO A 141 -30.14 36.32 11.22
C PRO A 141 -30.22 37.30 12.39
N GLU A 142 -29.89 38.58 12.16
CA GLU A 142 -29.86 39.61 13.20
C GLU A 142 -31.15 39.68 14.02
N GLN A 143 -32.31 39.53 13.37
CA GLN A 143 -33.63 39.58 14.04
C GLN A 143 -33.87 38.40 15.00
N GLN A 144 -33.04 37.36 14.94
CA GLN A 144 -33.11 36.15 15.78
C GLN A 144 -31.93 36.04 16.73
N TRP A 145 -30.96 36.96 16.67
CA TRP A 145 -29.87 37.00 17.65
C TRP A 145 -30.45 37.38 19.02
N PRO A 146 -30.14 36.63 20.10
CA PRO A 146 -30.79 36.91 21.38
C PRO A 146 -30.30 38.24 21.95
N ALA A 147 -31.24 39.10 22.39
CA ALA A 147 -30.94 40.43 22.89
C ALA A 147 -29.91 40.46 24.04
N ALA A 148 -29.89 39.41 24.87
CA ALA A 148 -28.94 39.24 25.97
C ALA A 148 -27.48 39.03 25.53
N PHE A 149 -27.23 38.82 24.24
CA PHE A 149 -25.90 38.65 23.64
C PHE A 149 -25.64 39.68 22.52
N SER A 150 -26.36 40.82 22.53
CA SER A 150 -26.24 41.86 21.50
C SER A 150 -24.82 42.40 21.31
N ASP A 151 -24.02 42.45 22.38
CA ASP A 151 -22.61 42.86 22.34
C ASP A 151 -21.63 41.70 22.03
N THR A 152 -22.13 40.54 21.59
CA THR A 152 -21.34 39.34 21.32
C THR A 152 -21.30 39.04 19.83
N ASP A 153 -20.09 38.98 19.25
CA ASP A 153 -19.90 38.63 17.84
C ASP A 153 -20.03 37.11 17.59
N LEU A 154 -19.72 36.29 18.61
CA LEU A 154 -19.57 34.85 18.48
C LEU A 154 -19.95 34.10 19.77
N ALA A 155 -20.83 33.11 19.66
CA ALA A 155 -21.12 32.16 20.74
C ALA A 155 -20.52 30.79 20.41
N CYS A 156 -19.70 30.24 21.32
CA CYS A 156 -19.07 28.93 21.14
C CYS A 156 -19.30 28.04 22.37
N SER A 157 -19.36 26.73 22.14
CA SER A 157 -19.34 25.77 23.24
C SER A 157 -17.98 25.77 23.94
N LYS A 158 -17.95 25.66 25.27
CA LYS A 158 -16.71 25.41 26.03
C LYS A 158 -15.99 24.13 25.56
N GLU A 159 -16.72 23.18 24.96
CA GLU A 159 -16.16 21.96 24.38
C GLU A 159 -15.37 22.21 23.08
N ASP A 160 -15.66 23.31 22.38
CA ASP A 160 -14.95 23.71 21.15
C ASP A 160 -13.57 24.28 21.46
N LEU A 161 -13.34 24.79 22.68
CA LEU A 161 -12.01 25.18 23.14
C LEU A 161 -11.14 23.94 23.36
N LYS A 162 -10.09 23.82 22.52
CA LYS A 162 -9.20 22.65 22.50
C LYS A 162 -7.93 22.88 23.30
N THR A 163 -7.47 24.13 23.34
CA THR A 163 -6.24 24.55 24.01
C THR A 163 -6.44 25.93 24.63
N LEU A 164 -5.92 26.09 25.84
CA LEU A 164 -5.69 27.37 26.50
C LEU A 164 -4.29 27.28 27.13
N SER A 165 -3.44 28.29 26.94
CA SER A 165 -2.03 28.20 27.34
C SER A 165 -1.82 27.98 28.85
N CYS A 166 -2.81 28.34 29.69
CA CYS A 166 -2.75 28.10 31.13
C CYS A 166 -3.03 26.63 31.54
N TRP A 167 -3.51 25.79 30.63
CA TRP A 167 -3.79 24.37 30.90
C TRP A 167 -2.51 23.52 30.85
N THR A 168 -1.79 23.46 31.96
CA THR A 168 -0.47 22.77 32.06
C THR A 168 -0.57 21.29 32.45
N SER A 169 -1.57 20.91 33.24
CA SER A 169 -1.78 19.53 33.72
C SER A 169 -3.00 18.82 33.09
N GLY A 170 -3.94 19.59 32.54
CA GLY A 170 -5.19 19.08 31.97
C GLY A 170 -6.13 20.21 31.55
N ARG A 171 -7.23 19.88 30.87
CA ARG A 171 -8.21 20.85 30.41
C ARG A 171 -9.17 21.22 31.55
N ASP A 172 -9.10 22.45 32.05
CA ASP A 172 -10.08 22.99 32.99
C ASP A 172 -11.07 23.91 32.28
N ARG A 173 -12.14 23.30 31.74
CA ARG A 173 -13.22 24.04 31.06
C ARG A 173 -14.19 24.69 32.03
N GLY A 174 -14.26 24.21 33.27
CA GLY A 174 -15.16 24.72 34.29
C GLY A 174 -14.79 26.15 34.67
N ALA A 175 -13.48 26.39 34.85
CA ALA A 175 -12.93 27.69 35.24
C ALA A 175 -12.90 28.74 34.13
N LEU A 176 -13.33 28.43 32.90
CA LEU A 176 -13.34 29.40 31.80
C LEU A 176 -14.30 30.57 32.10
N PRO A 177 -13.88 31.82 31.84
CA PRO A 177 -14.76 32.99 31.95
C PRO A 177 -15.96 32.84 31.01
N ARG A 178 -17.03 33.56 31.32
CA ARG A 178 -18.25 33.58 30.50
C ARG A 178 -17.99 34.20 29.13
N ASP A 179 -17.26 35.31 29.10
CA ASP A 179 -16.98 36.12 27.92
C ASP A 179 -15.47 36.31 27.78
N ILE A 180 -14.96 36.22 26.56
CA ILE A 180 -13.54 36.42 26.23
C ILE A 180 -13.45 37.45 25.12
N LEU A 181 -12.78 38.58 25.38
CA LEU A 181 -12.38 39.51 24.33
C LEU A 181 -11.08 38.98 23.74
N SER A 182 -11.06 38.70 22.44
CA SER A 182 -9.91 38.03 21.83
C SER A 182 -9.61 38.56 20.44
N THR A 183 -8.33 38.87 20.22
CA THR A 183 -7.78 39.21 18.92
C THR A 183 -7.10 37.97 18.32
N GLY A 184 -7.49 37.61 17.09
CA GLY A 184 -7.02 36.36 16.50
C GLY A 184 -7.45 36.13 15.05
N SER A 185 -7.18 34.91 14.57
CA SER A 185 -7.49 34.45 13.23
C SER A 185 -8.62 33.42 13.28
N LEU A 186 -9.79 33.79 12.73
CA LEU A 186 -10.86 32.86 12.40
C LEU A 186 -10.61 32.26 11.01
N ARG A 187 -10.45 30.94 10.93
CA ARG A 187 -10.32 30.21 9.67
C ARG A 187 -11.56 29.39 9.40
N LEU A 188 -12.16 29.64 8.23
CA LEU A 188 -13.29 28.89 7.72
C LEU A 188 -12.77 27.67 6.97
N LYS A 189 -13.22 26.48 7.35
CA LYS A 189 -12.83 25.22 6.73
C LYS A 189 -13.83 24.76 5.69
N ASP A 190 -15.13 24.94 5.98
CA ASP A 190 -16.22 24.57 5.08
C ASP A 190 -17.44 25.47 5.36
N ILE A 191 -18.25 25.71 4.32
CA ILE A 191 -19.51 26.46 4.41
C ILE A 191 -20.65 25.50 4.06
N VAL A 192 -21.64 25.47 4.93
CA VAL A 192 -22.75 24.53 4.88
C VAL A 192 -24.01 25.30 4.52
N GLU A 193 -24.56 25.00 3.35
CA GLU A 193 -25.74 25.68 2.82
C GLU A 193 -27.01 25.44 3.67
N PRO A 194 -28.00 26.35 3.59
CA PRO A 194 -29.30 26.17 4.21
C PRO A 194 -29.94 24.81 3.91
N GLY A 195 -30.52 24.18 4.94
CA GLY A 195 -31.14 22.86 4.81
C GLY A 195 -30.17 21.68 4.75
N ARG A 196 -28.86 21.90 4.91
CA ARG A 196 -27.86 20.82 5.04
C ARG A 196 -27.52 20.49 6.49
N LEU A 197 -27.79 21.38 7.44
CA LEU A 197 -27.56 21.14 8.87
C LEU A 197 -28.67 20.24 9.44
N GLY A 198 -28.32 19.38 10.40
CA GLY A 198 -29.28 18.62 11.20
C GLY A 198 -28.87 18.68 12.67
N ALA A 199 -29.78 19.10 13.55
CA ALA A 199 -29.51 19.12 14.98
C ALA A 199 -29.73 17.73 15.57
N LEU A 200 -28.69 17.14 16.16
CA LEU A 200 -28.66 15.78 16.66
C LEU A 200 -28.34 15.78 18.17
N PRO A 201 -29.03 14.97 18.99
CA PRO A 201 -28.72 14.87 20.41
C PRO A 201 -27.27 14.47 20.65
N ILE A 202 -26.63 15.07 21.65
CA ILE A 202 -25.22 14.79 21.99
C ILE A 202 -24.99 13.30 22.26
N ASP A 203 -25.93 12.63 22.92
CA ASP A 203 -25.82 11.20 23.19
C ASP A 203 -25.97 10.35 21.93
N GLU A 204 -26.80 10.77 20.98
CA GLU A 204 -26.91 10.09 19.68
C GLU A 204 -25.62 10.27 18.85
N LEU A 205 -24.98 11.44 18.91
CA LEU A 205 -23.66 11.65 18.29
C LEU A 205 -22.59 10.74 18.91
N ARG A 206 -22.53 10.68 20.24
CA ARG A 206 -21.56 9.86 20.98
C ARG A 206 -21.73 8.37 20.70
N LYS A 207 -22.96 7.85 20.66
CA LYS A 207 -23.26 6.44 20.31
C LYS A 207 -22.68 6.05 18.95
N ARG A 208 -22.47 7.02 18.05
CA ARG A 208 -22.05 6.81 16.66
C ARG A 208 -20.60 7.20 16.39
N ASN A 209 -19.84 7.50 17.45
CA ASN A 209 -18.48 8.06 17.36
C ASN A 209 -18.44 9.29 16.43
N MET A 210 -19.39 10.21 16.62
CA MET A 210 -19.42 11.51 15.96
C MET A 210 -19.09 12.61 16.95
N ASP A 211 -18.35 13.60 16.47
CA ASP A 211 -17.98 14.79 17.23
C ASP A 211 -18.96 15.96 16.93
N THR A 212 -18.98 16.97 17.81
CA THR A 212 -19.86 18.14 17.70
C THR A 212 -19.33 19.22 16.75
N ASP A 213 -18.21 18.97 16.06
CA ASP A 213 -17.55 19.92 15.17
C ASP A 213 -17.98 19.76 13.70
N GLY A 214 -19.12 19.12 13.47
CA GLY A 214 -19.75 19.02 12.14
C GLY A 214 -19.40 17.75 11.39
N ASP A 215 -19.53 16.58 12.01
CA ASP A 215 -19.45 15.29 11.31
C ASP A 215 -20.63 15.10 10.34
N ASP A 216 -20.41 14.41 9.21
CA ASP A 216 -21.50 13.95 8.34
C ASP A 216 -22.30 12.84 9.06
N ALA A 217 -23.61 13.05 9.20
CA ALA A 217 -24.58 12.02 9.55
C ALA A 217 -25.43 11.68 8.33
N PHE A 218 -25.91 10.44 8.27
CA PHE A 218 -26.85 9.96 7.27
C PHE A 218 -28.13 9.54 7.95
N VAL A 219 -29.23 9.99 7.37
CA VAL A 219 -30.58 9.80 7.84
C VAL A 219 -31.34 8.93 6.84
N TYR A 220 -31.81 7.79 7.29
CA TYR A 220 -32.54 6.81 6.51
C TYR A 220 -33.96 6.72 7.09
N ALA A 221 -34.96 7.07 6.29
CA ALA A 221 -36.35 7.13 6.68
C ALA A 221 -37.20 6.22 5.78
N GLY A 222 -38.33 5.72 6.30
CA GLY A 222 -39.21 4.81 5.56
C GLY A 222 -38.72 3.38 5.46
N TYR A 223 -37.85 2.95 6.39
CA TYR A 223 -37.30 1.59 6.44
C TYR A 223 -37.58 0.89 7.79
N PRO A 224 -38.87 0.68 8.14
CA PRO A 224 -39.26 0.10 9.43
C PRO A 224 -38.77 -1.35 9.62
N LYS A 225 -38.70 -2.18 8.58
CA LYS A 225 -38.22 -3.57 8.70
C LYS A 225 -36.71 -3.58 8.97
N LEU A 226 -35.93 -2.73 8.30
CA LEU A 226 -34.50 -2.54 8.62
C LEU A 226 -34.30 -2.00 10.04
N ALA A 227 -35.11 -1.03 10.46
CA ALA A 227 -35.04 -0.48 11.81
C ALA A 227 -35.37 -1.51 12.90
N ALA A 228 -36.36 -2.38 12.65
CA ALA A 228 -36.72 -3.47 13.55
C ALA A 228 -35.59 -4.51 13.66
N LEU A 229 -34.96 -4.89 12.55
CA LEU A 229 -33.78 -5.76 12.55
C LEU A 229 -32.67 -5.17 13.42
N ILE A 230 -32.29 -3.91 13.16
CA ILE A 230 -31.21 -3.26 13.89
C ILE A 230 -31.54 -3.18 15.38
N SER A 231 -32.78 -2.81 15.73
CA SER A 231 -33.24 -2.75 17.13
C SER A 231 -33.07 -4.10 17.82
N ARG A 232 -33.55 -5.20 17.21
CA ARG A 232 -33.44 -6.55 17.76
C ARG A 232 -31.98 -6.94 17.97
N VAL A 233 -31.14 -6.77 16.96
CA VAL A 233 -29.71 -7.12 17.04
C VAL A 233 -29.00 -6.30 18.13
N MET A 234 -29.36 -5.03 18.32
CA MET A 234 -28.77 -4.21 19.38
C MET A 234 -29.24 -4.62 20.77
N VAL A 235 -30.51 -5.01 20.93
CA VAL A 235 -31.04 -5.55 22.19
C VAL A 235 -30.33 -6.86 22.55
N ASP A 236 -30.19 -7.79 21.60
CA ASP A 236 -29.48 -9.06 21.81
C ASP A 236 -28.03 -8.81 22.24
N ARG A 237 -27.33 -7.90 21.55
CA ARG A 237 -25.97 -7.50 21.91
C ARG A 237 -25.89 -6.82 23.28
N GLN A 238 -26.90 -6.04 23.65
CA GLN A 238 -26.95 -5.39 24.96
C GLN A 238 -27.16 -6.41 26.08
N ALA A 239 -27.96 -7.46 25.85
CA ALA A 239 -28.13 -8.56 26.78
C ALA A 239 -26.84 -9.39 26.97
N GLN A 240 -26.03 -9.52 25.91
CA GLN A 240 -24.73 -10.21 25.93
C GLN A 240 -23.58 -9.34 26.46
N ARG A 241 -23.78 -8.02 26.59
CA ARG A 241 -22.74 -7.10 27.05
C ARG A 241 -22.49 -7.32 28.54
N GLY A 242 -21.29 -7.81 28.87
CA GLY A 242 -20.76 -7.82 30.23
C GLY A 242 -20.45 -6.41 30.77
N ARG A 243 -19.59 -6.32 31.78
CA ARG A 243 -19.20 -5.05 32.41
C ARG A 243 -18.66 -4.06 31.35
N GLN A 244 -19.23 -2.85 31.29
CA GLN A 244 -18.75 -1.81 30.38
C GLN A 244 -17.33 -1.39 30.76
N GLN A 245 -16.35 -1.75 29.93
CA GLN A 245 -15.02 -1.17 29.93
C GLN A 245 -14.85 -0.21 28.75
N SER A 246 -14.04 0.84 28.95
CA SER A 246 -13.71 1.75 27.86
C SER A 246 -12.91 1.02 26.79
N PHE A 247 -13.48 0.90 25.58
CA PHE A 247 -12.78 0.39 24.39
C PHE A 247 -11.72 1.36 23.85
N LYS A 248 -11.59 2.56 24.43
CA LYS A 248 -10.52 3.49 24.06
C LYS A 248 -9.23 3.09 24.77
N PRO A 249 -8.12 2.92 24.05
CA PRO A 249 -6.82 2.71 24.67
C PRO A 249 -6.50 3.90 25.59
N PRO A 250 -5.82 3.68 26.73
CA PRO A 250 -5.36 4.78 27.57
C PRO A 250 -4.46 5.70 26.74
N LYS A 251 -4.76 6.99 26.78
CA LYS A 251 -3.90 7.99 26.12
C LYS A 251 -2.70 8.23 27.02
N THR A 252 -1.51 7.86 26.56
CA THR A 252 -0.28 8.27 27.24
C THR A 252 0.14 9.63 26.68
N ALA A 253 0.08 10.65 27.53
CA ALA A 253 0.67 11.94 27.18
C ALA A 253 2.19 11.78 27.31
N THR A 254 2.94 11.99 26.22
CA THR A 254 4.39 12.17 26.35
C THR A 254 4.59 13.57 26.94
N PRO A 255 5.08 13.71 28.18
CA PRO A 255 5.34 15.02 28.72
C PRO A 255 6.50 15.65 27.91
N ALA A 256 6.41 16.95 27.64
CA ALA A 256 7.47 17.67 26.94
C ALA A 256 8.79 17.69 27.73
N ILE A 257 8.70 17.38 29.03
CA ILE A 257 9.80 17.26 29.97
C ILE A 257 9.76 15.84 30.52
N ASP A 258 10.85 15.12 30.36
CA ASP A 258 11.01 13.80 30.95
C ASP A 258 10.92 13.88 32.48
N THR A 259 10.01 13.13 33.09
CA THR A 259 9.73 13.25 34.54
C THR A 259 10.85 12.70 35.42
N VAL A 260 11.76 11.90 34.88
CA VAL A 260 12.87 11.27 35.62
C VAL A 260 14.14 12.11 35.51
N SER A 261 14.46 12.58 34.31
CA SER A 261 15.68 13.33 34.01
C SER A 261 15.48 14.85 34.02
N GLY A 262 14.23 15.34 34.01
CA GLY A 262 13.90 16.76 33.96
C GLY A 262 14.28 17.44 32.63
N HIS A 263 14.78 16.68 31.65
CA HIS A 263 15.18 17.23 30.37
C HIS A 263 13.97 17.48 29.48
N TYR A 264 13.92 18.69 28.91
CA TYR A 264 13.05 18.97 27.78
C TYR A 264 13.40 18.01 26.65
N GLN A 265 12.40 17.32 26.09
CA GLN A 265 12.56 16.44 24.94
C GLN A 265 12.21 17.20 23.66
N PRO A 266 13.19 17.84 22.97
CA PRO A 266 12.92 18.51 21.71
C PRO A 266 12.68 17.47 20.61
N GLY A 267 11.41 17.21 20.31
CA GLY A 267 11.04 16.44 19.12
C GLY A 267 9.74 15.67 19.27
N ARG A 268 8.92 15.71 18.22
CA ARG A 268 7.70 14.89 18.10
C ARG A 268 7.96 13.53 17.47
N LEU A 269 9.18 12.98 17.56
CA LEU A 269 9.55 11.80 16.76
C LEU A 269 8.71 10.58 17.14
N SER A 270 8.46 10.36 18.44
CA SER A 270 7.61 9.27 18.91
C SER A 270 6.17 9.43 18.40
N GLU A 271 5.59 10.63 18.48
CA GLU A 271 4.25 10.94 17.97
C GLU A 271 4.18 10.83 16.44
N ILE A 272 5.23 11.24 15.72
CA ILE A 272 5.32 11.12 14.26
C ILE A 272 5.39 9.65 13.86
N MET A 273 6.19 8.85 14.55
CA MET A 273 6.31 7.40 14.29
C MET A 273 5.01 6.67 14.65
N SER A 274 4.38 7.03 15.77
CA SER A 274 3.07 6.53 16.18
C SER A 274 1.98 6.92 15.18
N LEU A 275 1.96 8.16 14.69
CA LEU A 275 1.07 8.58 13.61
C LEU A 275 1.29 7.73 12.35
N LYS A 276 2.56 7.53 11.95
CA LYS A 276 2.85 6.76 10.73
C LYS A 276 2.41 5.31 10.85
N ARG A 277 2.72 4.65 11.97
CA ARG A 277 2.25 3.28 12.28
C ARG A 277 0.74 3.23 12.41
N GLY A 278 0.14 4.22 13.08
CA GLY A 278 -1.30 4.33 13.29
C GLY A 278 -2.08 4.36 11.99
N GLN A 279 -1.63 5.15 11.00
CA GLN A 279 -2.24 5.15 9.66
C GLN A 279 -2.22 3.75 8.99
N ARG A 280 -1.11 3.01 9.12
CA ARG A 280 -1.00 1.65 8.58
C ARG A 280 -1.93 0.68 9.30
N ILE A 281 -1.96 0.73 10.63
CA ILE A 281 -2.83 -0.11 11.47
C ILE A 281 -4.29 0.15 11.16
N THR A 282 -4.71 1.42 11.07
CA THR A 282 -6.09 1.78 10.75
C THR A 282 -6.52 1.16 9.42
N SER A 283 -5.69 1.28 8.38
CA SER A 283 -6.01 0.70 7.07
C SER A 283 -6.02 -0.83 7.10
N ALA A 284 -5.03 -1.46 7.73
CA ALA A 284 -4.90 -2.91 7.79
C ALA A 284 -6.02 -3.54 8.63
N ALA A 285 -6.27 -3.02 9.83
CA ALA A 285 -7.33 -3.48 10.72
C ALA A 285 -8.74 -3.29 10.13
N ALA A 286 -9.01 -2.15 9.47
CA ALA A 286 -10.29 -1.94 8.77
C ALA A 286 -10.48 -2.93 7.61
N THR A 287 -9.42 -3.20 6.85
CA THR A 287 -9.46 -4.16 5.74
C THR A 287 -9.63 -5.59 6.24
N LEU A 288 -8.93 -5.97 7.31
CA LEU A 288 -9.05 -7.26 7.97
C LEU A 288 -10.45 -7.44 8.57
N ALA A 289 -10.99 -6.45 9.28
CA ALA A 289 -12.35 -6.49 9.82
C ALA A 289 -13.40 -6.68 8.73
N SER A 290 -13.29 -5.95 7.60
CA SER A 290 -14.22 -6.11 6.48
C SER A 290 -14.15 -7.50 5.86
N ARG A 291 -12.94 -8.06 5.65
CA ARG A 291 -12.78 -9.42 5.13
C ARG A 291 -13.26 -10.47 6.13
N PHE A 292 -12.99 -10.29 7.41
CA PHE A 292 -13.42 -11.19 8.48
C PHE A 292 -14.95 -11.28 8.56
N MET A 293 -15.63 -10.14 8.51
CA MET A 293 -17.11 -10.11 8.50
C MET A 293 -17.73 -10.64 7.20
N ALA A 294 -16.96 -10.66 6.10
CA ALA A 294 -17.40 -11.22 4.83
C ALA A 294 -17.32 -12.75 4.79
N GLN A 295 -16.71 -13.41 5.78
CA GLN A 295 -16.61 -14.87 5.81
C GLN A 295 -17.94 -15.53 6.20
N PRO A 296 -18.22 -16.76 5.71
CA PRO A 296 -19.25 -17.63 6.27
C PRO A 296 -19.06 -17.82 7.79
N ASP A 297 -20.14 -17.99 8.56
CA ASP A 297 -20.07 -18.01 10.03
C ASP A 297 -19.12 -19.08 10.57
N ALA A 298 -19.21 -20.32 10.07
CA ALA A 298 -18.31 -21.41 10.50
C ALA A 298 -16.83 -21.11 10.24
N LEU A 299 -16.53 -20.48 9.10
CA LEU A 299 -15.16 -20.10 8.75
C LEU A 299 -14.67 -18.92 9.61
N ARG A 300 -15.56 -17.97 9.90
CA ARG A 300 -15.26 -16.82 10.76
C ARG A 300 -14.94 -17.28 12.18
N GLU A 301 -15.70 -18.23 12.72
CA GLU A 301 -15.45 -18.81 14.04
C GLU A 301 -14.10 -19.55 14.09
N ALA A 302 -13.82 -20.39 13.10
CA ALA A 302 -12.54 -21.08 13.00
C ALA A 302 -11.35 -20.10 12.91
N MET A 303 -11.47 -19.07 12.08
CA MET A 303 -10.50 -17.97 12.00
C MET A 303 -10.32 -17.26 13.34
N ALA A 304 -11.42 -16.96 14.04
CA ALA A 304 -11.35 -16.27 15.32
C ALA A 304 -10.59 -17.09 16.37
N ARG A 305 -10.90 -18.38 16.47
CA ARG A 305 -10.18 -19.33 17.35
C ARG A 305 -8.69 -19.38 17.03
N ASP A 306 -8.30 -19.49 15.76
CA ASP A 306 -6.89 -19.49 15.34
C ASP A 306 -6.19 -18.16 15.70
N MET A 307 -6.86 -17.02 15.52
CA MET A 307 -6.32 -15.69 15.84
C MET A 307 -6.15 -15.41 17.34
N MET A 308 -6.88 -16.12 18.21
CA MET A 308 -6.73 -16.00 19.67
C MET A 308 -5.30 -16.39 20.10
N PHE A 309 -4.73 -17.42 19.48
CA PHE A 309 -3.38 -17.90 19.78
C PHE A 309 -2.31 -16.90 19.32
N GLY A 310 -1.46 -16.52 20.26
CA GLY A 310 -0.47 -15.45 20.10
C GLY A 310 -1.05 -14.04 20.22
N THR A 311 -2.36 -13.88 20.43
CA THR A 311 -2.99 -12.59 20.70
C THR A 311 -3.38 -12.50 22.16
N TYR A 312 -4.35 -13.32 22.57
CA TYR A 312 -4.88 -13.40 23.92
C TYR A 312 -4.35 -14.63 24.67
N ASP A 313 -4.26 -15.76 23.97
CA ASP A 313 -3.71 -17.02 24.47
C ASP A 313 -2.25 -17.22 24.05
N GLY A 314 -1.41 -17.75 24.94
CA GLY A 314 0.00 -17.98 24.67
C GLY A 314 0.85 -17.95 25.95
N ILE A 315 2.14 -18.18 25.82
CA ILE A 315 3.09 -18.08 26.95
C ILE A 315 3.32 -16.61 27.29
N GLU A 316 3.21 -16.24 28.57
CA GLU A 316 3.59 -14.91 29.03
C GLU A 316 5.07 -14.63 28.75
N ARG A 317 5.38 -13.41 28.34
CA ARG A 317 6.74 -13.08 27.86
C ARG A 317 7.78 -13.18 28.97
N GLU A 318 7.43 -12.75 30.17
CA GLU A 318 8.26 -12.87 31.37
C GLU A 318 8.53 -14.34 31.71
N LEU A 319 7.50 -15.18 31.72
CA LEU A 319 7.63 -16.62 31.93
C LEU A 319 8.55 -17.26 30.88
N ARG A 320 8.34 -16.95 29.60
CA ARG A 320 9.15 -17.52 28.51
C ARG A 320 10.62 -17.09 28.60
N ASN A 321 10.88 -15.82 28.87
CA ASN A 321 12.24 -15.29 28.96
C ASN A 321 12.95 -15.83 30.21
N GLY A 322 12.29 -15.79 31.37
CA GLY A 322 12.84 -16.33 32.61
C GLY A 322 13.13 -17.83 32.51
N LEU A 323 12.27 -18.60 31.83
CA LEU A 323 12.57 -20.02 31.56
C LEU A 323 13.76 -20.21 30.63
N ARG A 324 13.94 -19.36 29.61
CA ARG A 324 15.11 -19.45 28.72
C ARG A 324 16.40 -19.15 29.49
N GLU A 325 16.40 -18.09 30.28
CA GLU A 325 17.54 -17.72 31.13
C GLU A 325 17.88 -18.84 32.12
N LEU A 326 16.89 -19.37 32.84
CA LEU A 326 17.07 -20.47 33.79
C LEU A 326 17.62 -21.75 33.13
N LEU A 327 17.23 -22.04 31.88
CA LEU A 327 17.68 -23.24 31.16
C LEU A 327 19.11 -23.11 30.61
N GLU A 328 19.65 -21.88 30.50
CA GLU A 328 21.03 -21.59 30.09
C GLU A 328 22.01 -21.61 31.28
N GLU A 329 21.51 -21.47 32.51
CA GLU A 329 22.33 -21.51 33.74
C GLU A 329 22.90 -22.91 34.04
N GLN A 330 24.18 -22.97 34.43
CA GLN A 330 24.84 -24.22 34.85
C GLN A 330 24.26 -24.79 36.15
N VAL A 331 23.86 -23.91 37.07
CA VAL A 331 23.21 -24.24 38.33
C VAL A 331 21.94 -23.43 38.41
N ARG A 332 20.78 -24.11 38.39
CA ARG A 332 19.47 -23.47 38.37
C ARG A 332 19.15 -22.90 39.75
N ASP A 333 18.73 -21.64 39.80
CA ASP A 333 18.21 -21.05 41.04
C ASP A 333 16.84 -21.66 41.43
N PRO A 334 16.72 -22.34 42.58
CA PRO A 334 15.47 -22.97 43.01
C PRO A 334 14.35 -21.95 43.31
N VAL A 335 14.69 -20.72 43.72
CA VAL A 335 13.71 -19.66 44.00
C VAL A 335 13.13 -19.11 42.71
N VAL A 336 13.97 -18.93 41.69
CA VAL A 336 13.53 -18.51 40.34
C VAL A 336 12.66 -19.59 39.71
N LEU A 337 13.06 -20.87 39.79
CA LEU A 337 12.26 -21.99 39.28
C LEU A 337 10.88 -22.06 39.97
N ALA A 338 10.83 -21.92 41.30
CA ALA A 338 9.57 -21.91 42.05
C ALA A 338 8.65 -20.76 41.60
N THR A 339 9.21 -19.57 41.34
CA THR A 339 8.48 -18.40 40.84
C THR A 339 7.90 -18.64 39.44
N LEU A 340 8.72 -19.14 38.52
CA LEU A 340 8.29 -19.45 37.15
C LEU A 340 7.24 -20.56 37.11
N ARG A 341 7.30 -21.52 38.03
CA ARG A 341 6.27 -22.56 38.19
C ARG A 341 4.92 -21.96 38.62
N VAL A 342 4.92 -21.02 39.55
CA VAL A 342 3.68 -20.31 39.95
C VAL A 342 3.09 -19.58 38.74
N GLN A 343 3.93 -18.87 37.97
CA GLN A 343 3.47 -18.21 36.74
C GLN A 343 2.90 -19.20 35.71
N ALA A 344 3.54 -20.37 35.53
CA ALA A 344 3.04 -21.41 34.62
C ALA A 344 1.72 -22.02 35.11
N ARG A 345 1.53 -22.16 36.43
CA ARG A 345 0.25 -22.58 37.01
C ARG A 345 -0.85 -21.55 36.79
N ASP A 346 -0.56 -20.28 37.05
CA ASP A 346 -1.48 -19.18 36.80
C ASP A 346 -1.92 -19.11 35.34
N ALA A 347 -1.03 -19.44 34.40
CA ALA A 347 -1.34 -19.48 32.98
C ALA A 347 -2.45 -20.49 32.63
N ILE A 348 -2.64 -21.56 33.43
CA ILE A 348 -3.73 -22.54 33.23
C ILE A 348 -5.09 -21.87 33.46
N GLU A 349 -5.21 -21.06 34.52
CA GLU A 349 -6.48 -20.38 34.83
C GLU A 349 -6.73 -19.17 33.94
N ARG A 350 -5.68 -18.58 33.37
CA ARG A 350 -5.76 -17.44 32.46
C ARG A 350 -6.00 -17.82 30.99
N ALA A 351 -5.96 -19.10 30.66
CA ALA A 351 -6.16 -19.57 29.28
C ALA A 351 -7.64 -19.51 28.90
N HIS A 352 -7.94 -18.95 27.72
CA HIS A 352 -9.32 -18.77 27.27
C HIS A 352 -9.81 -19.93 26.42
N LEU A 353 -8.93 -20.49 25.59
CA LEU A 353 -9.23 -21.67 24.78
C LEU A 353 -8.80 -22.97 25.49
N PRO A 354 -9.55 -24.08 25.33
CA PRO A 354 -9.20 -25.39 25.90
C PRO A 354 -7.79 -25.83 25.56
N GLU A 355 -7.38 -25.68 24.30
CA GLU A 355 -6.07 -26.05 23.79
C GLU A 355 -4.96 -25.18 24.42
N ALA A 356 -5.25 -23.92 24.73
CA ALA A 356 -4.32 -23.05 25.45
C ALA A 356 -4.14 -23.51 26.91
N ARG A 357 -5.24 -23.93 27.56
CA ARG A 357 -5.22 -24.49 28.91
C ARG A 357 -4.40 -25.79 28.96
N GLU A 358 -4.56 -26.63 27.95
CA GLU A 358 -3.76 -27.85 27.76
C GLU A 358 -2.26 -27.54 27.59
N ALA A 359 -1.90 -26.55 26.77
CA ALA A 359 -0.51 -26.15 26.58
C ALA A 359 0.13 -25.61 27.87
N ALA A 360 -0.61 -24.78 28.62
CA ALA A 360 -0.16 -24.25 29.91
C ALA A 360 0.00 -25.37 30.95
N ALA A 361 -0.96 -26.30 31.02
CA ALA A 361 -0.89 -27.46 31.91
C ALA A 361 0.30 -28.37 31.59
N LEU A 362 0.58 -28.58 30.30
CA LEU A 362 1.74 -29.34 29.82
C LEU A 362 3.05 -28.69 30.25
N LEU A 363 3.19 -27.36 30.06
CA LEU A 363 4.36 -26.62 30.48
C LEU A 363 4.56 -26.72 32.00
N HIS A 364 3.50 -26.49 32.79
CA HIS A 364 3.54 -26.60 34.25
C HIS A 364 3.96 -28.02 34.69
N ALA A 365 3.44 -29.07 34.05
CA ALA A 365 3.83 -30.45 34.32
C ALA A 365 5.31 -30.71 34.02
N GLN A 366 5.86 -30.16 32.93
CA GLN A 366 7.30 -30.26 32.65
C GLN A 366 8.15 -29.52 33.68
N LEU A 367 7.70 -28.37 34.20
CA LEU A 367 8.42 -27.64 35.25
C LEU A 367 8.46 -28.41 36.58
N LEU A 368 7.38 -29.11 36.94
CA LEU A 368 7.36 -30.02 38.10
C LEU A 368 8.36 -31.18 37.93
N ALA A 369 8.42 -31.76 36.73
CA ALA A 369 9.37 -32.83 36.42
C ALA A 369 10.84 -32.33 36.44
N LEU A 370 11.07 -31.05 36.11
CA LEU A 370 12.39 -30.45 36.11
C LEU A 370 12.99 -30.29 37.52
N GLU A 371 12.14 -30.04 38.52
CA GLU A 371 12.51 -29.83 39.93
C GLU A 371 12.84 -31.14 40.65
N THR A 372 12.11 -32.21 40.34
CA THR A 372 12.29 -33.52 41.00
C THR A 372 13.56 -34.26 40.56
N GLY A 373 14.32 -33.69 39.62
CA GLY A 373 15.55 -34.31 39.10
C GLY A 373 15.31 -35.66 38.41
N SER A 374 14.07 -35.93 37.98
CA SER A 374 13.70 -37.19 37.32
C SER A 374 14.42 -37.28 35.97
N ALA A 375 15.58 -37.96 35.97
CA ALA A 375 16.38 -38.23 34.81
C ALA A 375 15.63 -39.21 33.88
N ALA A 376 15.59 -38.86 32.59
CA ALA A 376 15.37 -39.70 31.40
C ALA A 376 14.12 -40.64 31.29
N ASP A 377 13.60 -41.21 32.38
CA ASP A 377 12.70 -42.37 32.36
C ASP A 377 11.25 -42.08 32.83
N SER A 378 10.92 -40.84 33.18
CA SER A 378 9.51 -40.44 33.35
C SER A 378 8.83 -40.45 31.98
N ALA A 379 7.86 -41.35 31.78
CA ALA A 379 7.03 -41.40 30.60
C ALA A 379 6.49 -39.99 30.32
N ALA A 380 6.87 -39.42 29.17
CA ALA A 380 6.49 -38.07 28.81
C ALA A 380 4.96 -37.96 28.79
N PRO A 381 4.35 -36.95 29.44
CA PRO A 381 2.93 -36.73 29.29
C PRO A 381 2.65 -36.52 27.80
N ALA A 382 1.73 -37.32 27.27
CA ALA A 382 1.33 -37.25 25.88
C ALA A 382 0.82 -35.85 25.57
N LEU A 383 1.18 -35.33 24.39
CA LEU A 383 0.59 -34.10 23.89
C LEU A 383 -0.90 -34.36 23.62
N PRO A 384 -1.83 -33.58 24.18
CA PRO A 384 -3.26 -33.73 23.89
C PRO A 384 -3.55 -33.64 22.39
N GLU A 385 -4.50 -34.42 21.91
CA GLU A 385 -4.79 -34.57 20.47
C GLU A 385 -5.22 -33.24 19.83
N ALA A 386 -6.13 -32.51 20.48
CA ALA A 386 -6.60 -31.21 20.00
C ALA A 386 -5.46 -30.18 19.90
N LEU A 387 -4.58 -30.13 20.91
CA LEU A 387 -3.38 -29.28 20.88
C LEU A 387 -2.39 -29.71 19.79
N ALA A 388 -2.23 -31.00 19.55
CA ALA A 388 -1.36 -31.54 18.50
C ALA A 388 -1.86 -31.20 17.10
N GLU A 389 -3.18 -31.26 16.89
CA GLU A 389 -3.83 -30.84 15.64
C GLU A 389 -3.68 -29.33 15.39
N ALA A 390 -3.88 -28.51 16.42
CA ALA A 390 -3.74 -27.06 16.32
C ALA A 390 -2.27 -26.61 16.11
N PHE A 391 -1.30 -27.32 16.69
CA PHE A 391 0.12 -27.00 16.58
C PHE A 391 0.97 -28.20 16.13
N PRO A 392 0.94 -28.58 14.83
CA PRO A 392 1.70 -29.73 14.32
C PRO A 392 3.21 -29.60 14.50
N GLY A 393 3.74 -28.37 14.46
CA GLY A 393 5.15 -28.08 14.74
C GLY A 393 5.54 -28.42 16.18
N LEU A 394 4.67 -28.07 17.14
CA LEU A 394 4.83 -28.44 18.54
C LEU A 394 4.74 -29.95 18.72
N ALA A 395 3.76 -30.61 18.10
CA ALA A 395 3.62 -32.07 18.15
C ALA A 395 4.89 -32.79 17.70
N LYS A 396 5.44 -32.39 16.55
CA LYS A 396 6.67 -32.96 16.01
C LYS A 396 7.87 -32.70 16.91
N ALA A 397 8.06 -31.46 17.37
CA ALA A 397 9.19 -31.10 18.22
C ALA A 397 9.12 -31.78 19.59
N TYR A 398 7.93 -31.87 20.18
CA TYR A 398 7.70 -32.49 21.48
C TYR A 398 7.90 -34.01 21.44
N ALA A 399 7.47 -34.68 20.37
CA ALA A 399 7.72 -36.11 20.17
C ALA A 399 9.22 -36.42 19.95
N ALA A 400 9.97 -35.51 19.33
CA ALA A 400 11.41 -35.67 19.10
C ALA A 400 12.29 -35.31 20.32
N ALA A 401 11.72 -34.71 21.36
CA ALA A 401 12.47 -34.17 22.48
C ALA A 401 12.93 -35.26 23.46
N SER A 402 14.26 -35.42 23.59
CA SER A 402 14.89 -36.35 24.53
C SER A 402 14.99 -35.75 25.94
N GLY A 403 13.90 -35.84 26.71
CA GLY A 403 13.85 -35.46 28.13
C GLY A 403 13.12 -34.14 28.43
N VAL A 404 12.98 -33.83 29.71
CA VAL A 404 12.15 -32.71 30.21
C VAL A 404 12.60 -31.35 29.68
N GLN A 405 13.90 -31.04 29.73
CA GLN A 405 14.44 -29.77 29.24
C GLN A 405 14.19 -29.58 27.73
N ALA A 406 14.42 -30.62 26.92
CA ALA A 406 14.14 -30.58 25.48
C ALA A 406 12.63 -30.38 25.20
N ARG A 407 11.76 -30.98 26.02
CA ARG A 407 10.30 -30.78 25.91
C ARG A 407 9.86 -29.37 26.28
N ILE A 408 10.49 -28.75 27.29
CA ILE A 408 10.27 -27.33 27.61
C ILE A 408 10.68 -26.47 26.41
N HIS A 409 11.87 -26.68 25.84
CA HIS A 409 12.28 -25.95 24.62
C HIS A 409 11.30 -26.16 23.46
N ALA A 410 10.83 -27.39 23.23
CA ALA A 410 9.82 -27.66 22.21
C ALA A 410 8.56 -26.80 22.40
N ILE A 411 8.06 -26.66 23.63
CA ILE A 411 6.93 -25.78 23.96
C ILE A 411 7.30 -24.31 23.73
N LEU A 412 8.41 -23.83 24.29
CA LEU A 412 8.81 -22.41 24.21
C LEU A 412 9.09 -21.93 22.77
N ASP A 413 9.45 -22.84 21.87
CA ASP A 413 9.83 -22.53 20.50
C ASP A 413 8.69 -22.71 19.50
N ASN A 414 7.71 -23.58 19.80
CA ASN A 414 6.65 -23.93 18.87
C ASN A 414 5.24 -23.51 19.33
N TYR A 415 5.07 -23.01 20.56
CA TYR A 415 3.83 -22.43 21.06
C TYR A 415 3.95 -20.89 21.17
N PRO A 416 2.94 -20.10 20.75
CA PRO A 416 3.09 -18.66 20.62
C PRO A 416 3.12 -17.93 21.96
N VAL A 417 3.68 -16.71 21.94
CA VAL A 417 3.71 -15.78 23.08
C VAL A 417 2.42 -14.98 23.13
N CYS A 418 1.84 -14.80 24.33
CA CYS A 418 0.71 -13.92 24.55
C CYS A 418 1.13 -12.45 24.31
N ARG A 419 0.51 -11.77 23.34
CA ARG A 419 0.86 -10.38 22.99
C ARG A 419 0.13 -9.37 23.86
N LEU A 420 -1.15 -9.61 24.16
CA LEU A 420 -1.92 -8.81 25.09
C LEU A 420 -1.70 -9.36 26.52
N SER A 421 -0.48 -9.29 27.05
CA SER A 421 -0.14 -9.92 28.33
C SER A 421 -1.00 -9.43 29.50
N HIS A 422 -1.26 -10.30 30.46
CA HIS A 422 -1.99 -9.95 31.69
C HIS A 422 -1.20 -8.94 32.55
N ALA A 423 0.14 -8.97 32.50
CA ALA A 423 0.98 -8.01 33.20
C ALA A 423 0.77 -6.57 32.68
N GLN A 424 0.65 -6.40 31.36
CA GLN A 424 0.37 -5.10 30.74
C GLN A 424 -1.08 -4.65 30.94
N PHE A 425 -2.02 -5.60 31.08
CA PHE A 425 -3.45 -5.34 31.20
C PHE A 425 -4.05 -6.05 32.43
N PRO A 426 -3.69 -5.61 33.66
CA PRO A 426 -4.09 -6.29 34.90
C PRO A 426 -5.60 -6.26 35.16
N ASP A 427 -6.31 -5.26 34.62
CA ASP A 427 -7.77 -5.12 34.73
C ASP A 427 -8.56 -5.86 33.63
N GLY A 428 -7.88 -6.67 32.83
CA GLY A 428 -8.46 -7.45 31.73
C GLY A 428 -7.91 -7.06 30.35
N GLN A 429 -7.73 -8.07 29.50
CA GLN A 429 -7.19 -7.88 28.16
C GLN A 429 -8.17 -7.09 27.26
N PRO A 430 -7.69 -6.17 26.40
CA PRO A 430 -8.56 -5.31 25.61
C PRO A 430 -9.48 -6.08 24.68
N GLY A 431 -10.80 -5.86 24.78
CA GLY A 431 -11.80 -6.38 23.83
C GLY A 431 -12.18 -7.85 24.01
N LEU A 432 -11.59 -8.55 24.98
CA LEU A 432 -11.89 -9.94 25.31
C LEU A 432 -13.34 -10.11 25.76
N VAL A 433 -14.02 -11.10 25.21
CA VAL A 433 -15.29 -11.63 25.71
C VAL A 433 -15.12 -13.13 26.00
N PRO A 434 -15.14 -13.55 27.27
CA PRO A 434 -14.93 -14.95 27.63
C PRO A 434 -15.89 -15.90 26.91
N GLY A 435 -15.36 -16.99 26.34
CA GLY A 435 -16.15 -17.99 25.62
C GLY A 435 -16.61 -17.58 24.21
N GLU A 436 -16.29 -16.36 23.75
CA GLU A 436 -16.77 -15.80 22.49
C GLU A 436 -15.61 -15.32 21.60
N PRO A 437 -14.87 -16.23 20.92
CA PRO A 437 -13.72 -15.88 20.09
C PRO A 437 -14.06 -14.93 18.94
N GLU A 438 -15.15 -15.16 18.20
CA GLU A 438 -15.55 -14.26 17.09
C GLU A 438 -15.80 -12.84 17.56
N LEU A 439 -16.57 -12.68 18.65
CA LEU A 439 -16.87 -11.38 19.21
C LEU A 439 -15.62 -10.69 19.76
N THR A 440 -14.73 -11.46 20.41
CA THR A 440 -13.43 -11.01 20.89
C THR A 440 -12.59 -10.42 19.75
N MET A 441 -12.44 -11.16 18.65
CA MET A 441 -11.67 -10.71 17.50
C MET A 441 -12.31 -9.51 16.79
N ARG A 442 -13.65 -9.47 16.70
CA ARG A 442 -14.38 -8.30 16.17
C ARG A 442 -14.15 -7.05 17.02
N ASN A 443 -14.16 -7.18 18.34
CA ASN A 443 -13.84 -6.10 19.26
C ASN A 443 -12.38 -5.67 19.12
N LEU A 444 -11.45 -6.62 19.01
CA LEU A 444 -10.03 -6.35 18.83
C LEU A 444 -9.77 -5.51 17.58
N PHE A 445 -10.38 -5.83 16.44
CA PHE A 445 -10.18 -5.05 15.22
C PHE A 445 -10.72 -3.62 15.36
N THR A 446 -11.84 -3.45 16.08
CA THR A 446 -12.37 -2.12 16.41
C THR A 446 -11.40 -1.33 17.28
N ILE A 447 -10.80 -1.98 18.29
CA ILE A 447 -9.77 -1.38 19.14
C ILE A 447 -8.54 -1.03 18.31
N ALA A 448 -8.06 -1.90 17.42
CA ALA A 448 -6.90 -1.66 16.57
C ALA A 448 -7.11 -0.44 15.64
N ILE A 449 -8.31 -0.32 15.05
CA ILE A 449 -8.70 0.88 14.28
C ILE A 449 -8.64 2.13 15.18
N LYS A 450 -9.12 2.01 16.43
CA LYS A 450 -9.12 3.12 17.39
C LYS A 450 -7.70 3.52 17.82
N VAL A 451 -6.84 2.54 18.09
CA VAL A 451 -5.40 2.71 18.37
C VAL A 451 -4.75 3.49 17.24
N GLY A 452 -4.98 3.11 15.99
CA GLY A 452 -4.40 3.80 14.84
C GLY A 452 -4.94 5.21 14.59
N THR A 453 -6.26 5.43 14.77
CA THR A 453 -6.88 6.75 14.56
C THR A 453 -6.52 7.76 15.66
N ASP A 454 -6.32 7.31 16.89
CA ASP A 454 -5.92 8.16 18.00
C ASP A 454 -4.39 8.28 18.14
N ALA A 455 -3.58 7.63 17.30
CA ALA A 455 -2.12 7.64 17.37
C ALA A 455 -1.47 9.02 17.20
N LEU A 456 -2.18 9.99 16.59
CA LEU A 456 -1.75 11.39 16.54
C LEU A 456 -1.83 12.09 17.91
N LYS A 457 -2.68 11.58 18.81
CA LYS A 457 -3.06 12.24 20.06
C LYS A 457 -2.19 11.79 21.25
N SER A 458 -1.56 10.63 21.16
CA SER A 458 -0.80 9.96 22.23
C SER A 458 -0.13 8.69 21.71
N ASP A 459 0.82 8.10 22.45
CA ASP A 459 1.22 6.72 22.21
C ASP A 459 0.14 5.76 22.72
N THR A 460 -0.62 5.20 21.77
CA THR A 460 -1.74 4.28 22.01
C THR A 460 -1.31 2.80 21.96
N GLY A 461 0.00 2.51 21.91
CA GLY A 461 0.52 1.15 21.75
C GLY A 461 0.56 0.69 20.29
N THR A 462 0.76 1.60 19.35
CA THR A 462 0.73 1.30 17.90
C THR A 462 1.71 0.18 17.50
N ALA A 463 2.88 0.08 18.14
CA ALA A 463 3.84 -0.98 17.85
C ALA A 463 3.32 -2.40 18.19
N LEU A 464 2.58 -2.53 19.29
CA LEU A 464 1.98 -3.79 19.72
C LEU A 464 0.86 -4.20 18.77
N PHE A 465 -0.08 -3.29 18.52
CA PHE A 465 -1.24 -3.56 17.67
C PHE A 465 -0.86 -3.79 16.20
N ALA A 466 0.22 -3.19 15.70
CA ALA A 466 0.76 -3.54 14.38
C ALA A 466 1.13 -5.03 14.30
N LYS A 467 1.88 -5.55 15.29
CA LYS A 467 2.26 -6.97 15.33
C LYS A 467 1.07 -7.90 15.50
N ILE A 468 0.06 -7.48 16.25
CA ILE A 468 -1.19 -8.24 16.42
C ILE A 468 -1.92 -8.31 15.08
N VAL A 469 -2.16 -7.18 14.42
CA VAL A 469 -2.84 -7.14 13.12
C VAL A 469 -2.09 -7.97 12.07
N GLU A 470 -0.76 -7.86 12.02
CA GLU A 470 0.07 -8.69 11.12
C GLU A 470 -0.03 -10.19 11.43
N ALA A 471 -0.17 -10.59 12.70
CA ALA A 471 -0.40 -11.98 13.08
C ALA A 471 -1.79 -12.45 12.65
N CYS A 472 -2.83 -11.64 12.89
CA CYS A 472 -4.20 -11.96 12.46
C CYS A 472 -4.31 -12.03 10.93
N GLU A 473 -3.63 -11.17 10.17
CA GLU A 473 -3.59 -11.29 8.70
C GLU A 473 -2.91 -12.58 8.24
N ARG A 474 -1.87 -13.04 8.93
CA ARG A 474 -1.22 -14.33 8.61
C ARG A 474 -2.15 -15.51 8.93
N SER A 475 -2.82 -15.46 10.06
CA SER A 475 -3.87 -16.43 10.44
C SER A 475 -4.98 -16.46 9.39
N GLU A 476 -5.58 -15.32 9.04
CA GLU A 476 -6.60 -15.25 7.98
C GLU A 476 -6.11 -15.87 6.66
N ARG A 477 -4.84 -15.63 6.27
CA ARG A 477 -4.27 -16.18 5.03
C ARG A 477 -4.12 -17.70 5.04
N SER A 478 -4.04 -18.35 6.20
CA SER A 478 -3.93 -19.81 6.33
C SER A 478 -5.21 -20.53 5.88
N PHE A 479 -6.37 -19.86 5.99
CA PHE A 479 -7.65 -20.36 5.53
C PHE A 479 -7.82 -20.15 4.02
N ALA A 480 -7.87 -21.24 3.26
CA ALA A 480 -7.77 -21.20 1.81
C ALA A 480 -9.10 -20.87 1.11
N GLU A 481 -10.19 -21.34 1.70
CA GLU A 481 -11.59 -21.13 1.32
C GLU A 481 -12.09 -19.71 1.60
N ARG A 482 -11.26 -18.87 2.22
CA ARG A 482 -11.63 -17.51 2.62
C ARG A 482 -12.09 -16.65 1.44
N VAL A 483 -13.03 -15.76 1.75
CA VAL A 483 -13.40 -14.65 0.89
C VAL A 483 -12.27 -13.63 0.88
N ARG A 484 -11.48 -13.61 -0.21
CA ARG A 484 -10.33 -12.70 -0.35
C ARG A 484 -10.75 -11.26 -0.63
N VAL A 485 -11.78 -11.09 -1.44
CA VAL A 485 -12.29 -9.79 -1.88
C VAL A 485 -13.80 -9.76 -1.63
N PRO A 486 -14.27 -8.98 -0.64
CA PRO A 486 -15.69 -8.82 -0.41
C PRO A 486 -16.39 -8.21 -1.64
N PRO A 487 -17.54 -8.75 -2.08
CA PRO A 487 -18.30 -8.25 -3.23
C PRO A 487 -18.68 -6.77 -3.15
N TYR A 488 -19.02 -6.25 -1.99
CA TYR A 488 -19.40 -4.85 -1.77
C TYR A 488 -18.18 -3.95 -1.47
N SER A 489 -17.05 -4.19 -2.16
CA SER A 489 -15.80 -3.44 -1.97
C SER A 489 -15.44 -2.58 -3.18
N ARG A 490 -14.47 -1.67 -2.98
CA ARG A 490 -13.89 -0.83 -4.05
C ARG A 490 -13.28 -1.66 -5.19
N ALA A 491 -12.85 -2.89 -4.93
CA ALA A 491 -12.30 -3.76 -5.97
C ALA A 491 -13.40 -4.14 -6.98
N THR A 492 -14.62 -4.40 -6.52
CA THR A 492 -15.77 -4.65 -7.39
C THR A 492 -16.17 -3.42 -8.17
N ALA A 493 -16.17 -2.24 -7.55
CA ALA A 493 -16.41 -0.98 -8.24
C ALA A 493 -15.45 -0.78 -9.43
N ARG A 494 -14.15 -1.03 -9.22
CA ARG A 494 -13.14 -1.01 -10.28
C ARG A 494 -13.38 -2.08 -11.34
N ALA A 495 -13.71 -3.30 -10.93
CA ALA A 495 -14.03 -4.37 -11.87
C ALA A 495 -15.23 -4.01 -12.77
N MET A 496 -16.25 -3.33 -12.24
CA MET A 496 -17.37 -2.83 -13.04
C MET A 496 -16.94 -1.73 -14.00
N GLN A 497 -16.17 -0.74 -13.53
CA GLN A 497 -15.63 0.34 -14.36
C GLN A 497 -14.75 -0.20 -15.51
N ASP A 498 -13.97 -1.24 -15.26
CA ASP A 498 -13.10 -1.88 -16.25
C ASP A 498 -13.84 -2.88 -17.17
N GLY A 499 -15.16 -3.10 -17.00
CA GLY A 499 -15.92 -4.12 -17.74
C GLY A 499 -15.56 -5.58 -17.38
N ARG A 500 -14.84 -5.80 -16.27
CA ARG A 500 -14.34 -7.09 -15.79
C ARG A 500 -15.22 -7.74 -14.71
N PHE A 501 -16.29 -7.07 -14.29
CA PHE A 501 -17.20 -7.60 -13.29
C PHE A 501 -17.84 -8.91 -13.76
N ASP A 502 -17.85 -9.91 -12.89
CA ASP A 502 -18.52 -11.18 -13.14
C ASP A 502 -19.74 -11.30 -12.21
N PRO A 503 -20.95 -10.97 -12.70
CA PRO A 503 -22.15 -10.99 -11.88
C PRO A 503 -22.46 -12.41 -11.37
N GLU A 504 -22.27 -13.44 -12.18
CA GLU A 504 -22.62 -14.82 -11.80
C GLU A 504 -21.70 -15.36 -10.71
N GLN A 505 -20.39 -15.13 -10.85
CA GLN A 505 -19.44 -15.49 -9.80
C GLN A 505 -19.70 -14.71 -8.51
N THR A 506 -20.08 -13.43 -8.63
CA THR A 506 -20.38 -12.58 -7.49
C THR A 506 -21.64 -13.06 -6.75
N LYS A 507 -22.70 -13.45 -7.48
CA LYS A 507 -23.94 -14.01 -6.91
C LYS A 507 -23.67 -15.25 -6.07
N LEU A 508 -22.90 -16.21 -6.59
CA LEU A 508 -22.54 -17.44 -5.87
C LEU A 508 -21.74 -17.17 -4.58
N LEU A 509 -20.92 -16.12 -4.58
CA LEU A 509 -20.17 -15.72 -3.39
C LEU A 509 -21.09 -15.10 -2.34
N LEU A 510 -21.96 -14.18 -2.76
CA LEU A 510 -22.94 -13.49 -1.89
C LEU A 510 -23.87 -14.46 -1.16
N GLN A 511 -24.31 -15.53 -1.83
CA GLN A 511 -25.19 -16.57 -1.26
C GLN A 511 -24.63 -17.24 0.00
N ARG A 512 -23.31 -17.30 0.12
CA ARG A 512 -22.62 -17.95 1.25
C ARG A 512 -22.29 -16.98 2.38
N MET A 513 -22.60 -15.70 2.21
CA MET A 513 -22.24 -14.65 3.15
C MET A 513 -23.45 -14.31 4.04
N PRO A 514 -23.29 -14.31 5.37
CA PRO A 514 -24.42 -14.20 6.32
C PRO A 514 -24.83 -12.75 6.63
N SER A 515 -24.24 -11.76 5.96
CA SER A 515 -24.50 -10.33 6.21
C SER A 515 -25.68 -9.79 5.40
N MET A 516 -26.41 -8.81 5.95
CA MET A 516 -27.40 -8.00 5.22
C MET A 516 -26.81 -7.39 3.94
N ALA A 517 -25.57 -6.89 4.01
CA ALA A 517 -24.86 -6.32 2.86
C ALA A 517 -24.81 -7.28 1.67
N ALA A 518 -24.56 -8.56 1.95
CA ALA A 518 -24.51 -9.59 0.94
C ALA A 518 -25.89 -9.91 0.37
N GLY A 519 -26.89 -10.10 1.23
CA GLY A 519 -28.26 -10.39 0.77
C GLY A 519 -28.86 -9.26 -0.06
N VAL A 520 -28.66 -8.01 0.34
CA VAL A 520 -29.14 -6.83 -0.40
C VAL A 520 -28.43 -6.70 -1.74
N MET A 521 -27.11 -6.89 -1.78
CA MET A 521 -26.36 -6.85 -3.04
C MET A 521 -26.74 -8.01 -3.97
N GLU A 522 -27.05 -9.20 -3.43
CA GLU A 522 -27.52 -10.36 -4.19
C GLU A 522 -28.85 -10.05 -4.90
N ASP A 523 -29.82 -9.53 -4.15
CA ASP A 523 -31.13 -9.16 -4.68
C ASP A 523 -31.05 -7.99 -5.66
N ALA A 524 -30.28 -6.94 -5.33
CA ALA A 524 -30.07 -5.80 -6.22
C ALA A 524 -29.36 -6.20 -7.52
N LEU A 525 -28.44 -7.15 -7.48
CA LEU A 525 -27.79 -7.69 -8.66
C LEU A 525 -28.81 -8.34 -9.60
N GLU A 526 -29.72 -9.13 -9.05
CA GLU A 526 -30.78 -9.78 -9.82
C GLU A 526 -31.76 -8.76 -10.42
N ALA A 527 -32.19 -7.77 -9.64
CA ALA A 527 -33.06 -6.70 -10.11
C ALA A 527 -32.41 -5.87 -11.24
N LEU A 528 -31.13 -5.51 -11.10
CA LEU A 528 -30.37 -4.79 -12.13
C LEU A 528 -30.13 -5.63 -13.40
N GLN A 529 -29.99 -6.95 -13.26
CA GLN A 529 -29.93 -7.86 -14.42
C GLN A 529 -31.27 -7.96 -15.15
N GLN A 530 -32.38 -8.04 -14.42
CA GLN A 530 -33.73 -8.08 -14.99
C GLN A 530 -34.07 -6.77 -15.72
N ALA A 531 -33.65 -5.63 -15.17
CA ALA A 531 -33.80 -4.32 -15.79
C ALA A 531 -32.81 -4.03 -16.95
N GLY A 532 -31.89 -4.94 -17.24
CA GLY A 532 -30.91 -4.80 -18.34
C GLY A 532 -29.74 -3.86 -18.04
N TRP A 533 -29.60 -3.37 -16.80
CA TRP A 533 -28.50 -2.48 -16.39
C TRP A 533 -27.18 -3.21 -16.13
N ILE A 534 -27.24 -4.49 -15.77
CA ILE A 534 -26.08 -5.37 -15.67
C ILE A 534 -26.28 -6.53 -16.63
N ALA A 535 -25.40 -6.66 -17.62
CA ALA A 535 -25.44 -7.78 -18.56
C ALA A 535 -25.15 -9.10 -17.83
N ARG A 536 -25.85 -10.18 -18.22
CA ARG A 536 -25.48 -11.54 -17.82
C ARG A 536 -24.12 -11.90 -18.44
N SER A 537 -23.27 -12.64 -17.71
CA SER A 537 -21.97 -13.06 -18.23
C SER A 537 -22.17 -13.92 -19.49
N GLN A 538 -21.73 -13.43 -20.65
CA GLN A 538 -21.77 -14.21 -21.89
C GLN A 538 -20.90 -15.48 -21.76
N PRO A 539 -21.38 -16.64 -22.25
CA PRO A 539 -20.60 -17.87 -22.30
C PRO A 539 -19.24 -17.63 -22.99
N PRO A 540 -18.15 -18.30 -22.52
CA PRO A 540 -16.83 -18.20 -23.15
C PRO A 540 -16.86 -18.41 -24.68
N ALA A 541 -17.73 -19.30 -25.16
CA ALA A 541 -17.89 -19.62 -26.57
C ALA A 541 -18.44 -18.46 -27.42
N GLU A 542 -19.36 -17.65 -26.90
CA GLU A 542 -19.92 -16.50 -27.64
C GLU A 542 -18.92 -15.35 -27.73
N ARG A 543 -18.15 -15.10 -26.66
CA ARG A 543 -17.07 -14.10 -26.67
C ARG A 543 -15.97 -14.43 -27.67
N LEU A 544 -15.71 -15.71 -27.92
CA LEU A 544 -14.78 -16.15 -28.96
C LEU A 544 -15.31 -15.93 -30.37
N ARG A 545 -16.63 -15.94 -30.60
CA ARG A 545 -17.21 -15.68 -31.93
C ARG A 545 -17.05 -14.22 -32.38
N ALA A 546 -16.89 -13.30 -31.43
CA ALA A 546 -16.71 -11.88 -31.71
C ALA A 546 -15.30 -11.54 -32.24
N VAL A 547 -14.34 -12.47 -32.18
CA VAL A 547 -12.95 -12.26 -32.65
C VAL A 547 -12.68 -13.17 -33.84
N GLN A 548 -12.16 -12.61 -34.93
CA GLN A 548 -11.88 -13.42 -36.12
C GLN A 548 -10.69 -14.37 -35.87
N PRO A 549 -10.76 -15.64 -36.31
CA PRO A 549 -9.64 -16.58 -36.15
C PRO A 549 -8.33 -16.11 -36.78
N GLN A 550 -8.42 -15.30 -37.85
CA GLN A 550 -7.28 -14.72 -38.56
C GLN A 550 -6.52 -13.68 -37.73
N ASP A 551 -7.22 -12.90 -36.89
CA ASP A 551 -6.58 -11.89 -36.05
C ASP A 551 -5.82 -12.55 -34.90
N ILE A 552 -6.41 -13.61 -34.32
CA ILE A 552 -5.75 -14.46 -33.31
C ILE A 552 -4.50 -15.12 -33.88
N ALA A 553 -4.57 -15.58 -35.14
CA ALA A 553 -3.44 -16.14 -35.87
C ALA A 553 -2.32 -15.11 -36.06
N ALA A 554 -2.65 -13.89 -36.51
CA ALA A 554 -1.69 -12.82 -36.71
C ALA A 554 -0.97 -12.44 -35.41
N GLU A 555 -1.70 -12.25 -34.31
CA GLU A 555 -1.11 -11.92 -33.00
C GLU A 555 -0.25 -13.05 -32.44
N ALA A 556 -0.68 -14.31 -32.58
CA ALA A 556 0.12 -15.47 -32.19
C ALA A 556 1.43 -15.54 -32.99
N GLN A 557 1.39 -15.22 -34.28
CA GLN A 557 2.59 -15.18 -35.13
C GLN A 557 3.53 -14.04 -34.73
N ALA A 558 2.99 -12.86 -34.43
CA ALA A 558 3.78 -11.71 -33.96
C ALA A 558 4.47 -11.99 -32.62
N LEU A 559 3.76 -12.61 -31.67
CA LEU A 559 4.32 -13.04 -30.38
C LEU A 559 5.44 -14.08 -30.56
N LEU A 560 5.23 -15.07 -31.43
CA LEU A 560 6.24 -16.09 -31.72
C LEU A 560 7.48 -15.51 -32.41
N GLY A 561 7.28 -14.59 -33.36
CA GLY A 561 8.36 -13.89 -34.06
C GLY A 561 9.25 -13.11 -33.10
N ARG A 562 8.66 -12.33 -32.20
CA ARG A 562 9.39 -11.61 -31.14
C ARG A 562 10.14 -12.57 -30.20
N ALA A 563 9.49 -13.64 -29.75
CA ALA A 563 10.12 -14.62 -28.87
C ALA A 563 11.34 -15.29 -29.52
N ARG A 564 11.28 -15.61 -30.82
CA ARG A 564 12.42 -16.18 -31.58
C ARG A 564 13.58 -15.21 -31.73
N GLN A 565 13.32 -13.92 -31.86
CA GLN A 565 14.38 -12.91 -31.93
C GLN A 565 15.10 -12.73 -30.59
N MET A 566 14.37 -12.81 -29.48
CA MET A 566 14.92 -12.65 -28.13
C MET A 566 15.68 -13.89 -27.65
N GLU A 567 15.22 -15.08 -28.03
CA GLU A 567 15.66 -16.34 -27.43
C GLU A 567 17.18 -16.53 -27.36
N PRO A 568 17.99 -16.33 -28.43
CA PRO A 568 19.43 -16.62 -28.36
C PRO A 568 20.14 -15.77 -27.30
N GLN A 569 19.83 -14.48 -27.24
CA GLN A 569 20.46 -13.55 -26.31
C GLN A 569 20.02 -13.82 -24.86
N VAL A 570 18.73 -14.10 -24.66
CA VAL A 570 18.19 -14.35 -23.32
C VAL A 570 18.64 -15.71 -22.78
N THR A 571 18.72 -16.75 -23.63
CA THR A 571 19.21 -18.08 -23.24
C THR A 571 20.66 -18.02 -22.77
N ASP A 572 21.56 -17.44 -23.59
CA ASP A 572 22.99 -17.35 -23.27
C ASP A 572 23.26 -16.51 -22.02
N MET A 573 22.48 -15.44 -21.83
CA MET A 573 22.53 -14.61 -20.63
C MET A 573 22.06 -15.39 -19.41
N LEU A 574 20.85 -15.96 -19.46
CA LEU A 574 20.24 -16.60 -18.31
C LEU A 574 21.00 -17.85 -17.89
N GLN A 575 21.54 -18.63 -18.83
CA GLN A 575 22.36 -19.80 -18.54
C GLN A 575 23.60 -19.45 -17.72
N ARG A 576 24.30 -18.36 -18.10
CA ARG A 576 25.47 -17.87 -17.35
C ARG A 576 25.10 -17.33 -15.98
N ILE A 577 23.99 -16.58 -15.87
CA ILE A 577 23.53 -16.00 -14.60
C ILE A 577 23.09 -17.11 -13.63
N ALA A 578 22.24 -18.03 -14.10
CA ALA A 578 21.73 -19.12 -13.27
C ALA A 578 22.88 -20.00 -12.74
N ALA A 579 23.80 -20.43 -13.62
CA ALA A 579 24.95 -21.26 -13.23
C ALA A 579 25.83 -20.57 -12.16
N ARG A 580 26.03 -19.25 -12.27
CA ARG A 580 26.80 -18.47 -11.30
C ARG A 580 26.14 -18.40 -9.92
N HIS A 581 24.82 -18.56 -9.84
CA HIS A 581 24.04 -18.44 -8.61
C HIS A 581 23.42 -19.77 -8.16
N GLY A 582 24.04 -20.90 -8.53
CA GLY A 582 23.66 -22.23 -8.07
C GLY A 582 22.40 -22.80 -8.73
N GLY A 583 21.93 -22.19 -9.82
CA GLY A 583 20.76 -22.63 -10.57
C GLY A 583 21.09 -23.23 -11.93
N GLN A 584 20.17 -24.02 -12.46
CA GLN A 584 20.30 -24.62 -13.80
C GLN A 584 19.02 -24.38 -14.60
N LEU A 585 19.17 -24.17 -15.91
CA LEU A 585 18.02 -24.11 -16.81
C LEU A 585 17.55 -25.54 -17.07
N ALA A 586 16.24 -25.77 -16.93
CA ALA A 586 15.61 -27.04 -17.23
C ALA A 586 14.45 -26.88 -18.20
N GLY A 587 14.15 -27.93 -18.99
CA GLY A 587 13.04 -27.93 -19.94
C GLY A 587 13.23 -26.96 -21.12
N THR A 588 14.47 -26.78 -21.60
CA THR A 588 14.82 -25.84 -22.68
C THR A 588 14.09 -26.15 -24.00
N GLN A 589 13.65 -27.39 -24.21
CA GLN A 589 12.79 -27.79 -25.33
C GLN A 589 11.40 -27.11 -25.33
N HIS A 590 11.02 -26.46 -24.22
CA HIS A 590 9.73 -25.78 -24.04
C HIS A 590 9.86 -24.28 -23.81
N GLN A 591 11.04 -23.70 -24.10
CA GLN A 591 11.28 -22.28 -23.84
C GLN A 591 10.53 -21.35 -24.80
N LEU A 592 10.33 -21.77 -26.05
CA LEU A 592 9.46 -21.10 -27.01
C LEU A 592 8.08 -21.76 -27.00
N LYS A 593 7.04 -20.95 -26.75
CA LYS A 593 5.67 -21.44 -26.82
C LYS A 593 5.28 -21.69 -28.27
N SER A 594 4.69 -22.85 -28.57
CA SER A 594 4.29 -23.17 -29.95
C SER A 594 3.19 -22.25 -30.46
N TYR A 595 3.14 -22.03 -31.78
CA TYR A 595 2.12 -21.22 -32.44
C TYR A 595 0.69 -21.60 -32.02
N GLY A 596 0.34 -22.88 -32.08
CA GLY A 596 -0.98 -23.37 -31.65
C GLY A 596 -1.27 -23.12 -30.16
N SER A 597 -0.25 -23.20 -29.30
CA SER A 597 -0.41 -22.90 -27.86
C SER A 597 -0.58 -21.40 -27.59
N LEU A 598 0.01 -20.53 -28.42
CA LEU A 598 -0.20 -19.09 -28.36
C LEU A 598 -1.61 -18.71 -28.80
N GLN A 599 -2.11 -19.29 -29.90
CA GLN A 599 -3.50 -19.11 -30.33
C GLN A 599 -4.48 -19.53 -29.24
N GLU A 600 -4.26 -20.70 -28.62
CA GLU A 600 -5.10 -21.21 -27.55
C GLU A 600 -5.04 -20.31 -26.30
N LYS A 601 -3.86 -19.77 -25.95
CA LYS A 601 -3.72 -18.82 -24.83
C LYS A 601 -4.44 -17.49 -25.08
N LEU A 602 -4.40 -16.97 -26.30
CA LEU A 602 -5.13 -15.76 -26.70
C LEU A 602 -6.63 -16.01 -26.60
N LYS A 603 -7.12 -17.12 -27.16
CA LYS A 603 -8.52 -17.55 -27.02
C LYS A 603 -8.93 -17.62 -25.56
N GLN A 604 -8.14 -18.24 -24.70
CA GLN A 604 -8.41 -18.34 -23.26
C GLN A 604 -8.50 -16.97 -22.57
N ARG A 605 -7.61 -16.03 -22.91
CA ARG A 605 -7.63 -14.69 -22.32
C ARG A 605 -8.87 -13.91 -22.73
N VAL A 606 -9.27 -14.00 -24.00
CA VAL A 606 -10.52 -13.41 -24.48
C VAL A 606 -11.74 -14.08 -23.81
N ALA A 607 -11.78 -15.41 -23.83
CA ALA A 607 -12.92 -16.23 -23.41
C ALA A 607 -13.09 -16.35 -21.89
N LEU A 608 -12.03 -16.28 -21.09
CA LEU A 608 -12.08 -16.50 -19.65
C LEU A 608 -11.71 -15.26 -18.85
N LYS A 609 -10.84 -14.39 -19.37
CA LYS A 609 -10.42 -13.16 -18.68
C LYS A 609 -11.13 -11.90 -19.17
N LYS A 610 -12.07 -12.04 -20.11
CA LYS A 610 -12.85 -10.93 -20.70
C LYS A 610 -11.95 -9.80 -21.24
N GLN A 611 -10.80 -10.17 -21.81
CA GLN A 611 -9.85 -9.22 -22.42
C GLN A 611 -10.15 -9.02 -23.90
N THR A 612 -9.85 -7.85 -24.45
CA THR A 612 -9.77 -7.68 -25.90
C THR A 612 -8.62 -8.51 -26.48
N LEU A 613 -8.60 -8.76 -27.79
CA LEU A 613 -7.48 -9.48 -28.41
C LEU A 613 -6.15 -8.75 -28.20
N GLU A 614 -6.15 -7.42 -28.31
CA GLU A 614 -4.98 -6.56 -28.10
C GLU A 614 -4.48 -6.64 -26.66
N GLU A 615 -5.37 -6.53 -25.66
CA GLU A 615 -5.01 -6.70 -24.24
C GLU A 615 -4.52 -8.12 -23.95
N ALA A 616 -5.16 -9.12 -24.56
CA ALA A 616 -4.77 -10.51 -24.42
C ALA A 616 -3.34 -10.71 -24.93
N ALA A 617 -3.02 -10.18 -26.11
CA ALA A 617 -1.71 -10.26 -26.76
C ALA A 617 -0.63 -9.49 -25.98
N ALA A 618 -0.89 -8.23 -25.63
CA ALA A 618 0.02 -7.41 -24.83
C ALA A 618 0.32 -8.03 -23.46
N GLY A 619 -0.65 -8.76 -22.89
CA GLY A 619 -0.49 -9.45 -21.63
C GLY A 619 0.21 -10.81 -21.71
N VAL A 620 0.49 -11.36 -22.90
CA VAL A 620 1.24 -12.63 -23.05
C VAL A 620 2.71 -12.38 -22.70
N ASN A 621 3.13 -13.01 -21.61
CA ASN A 621 4.48 -12.91 -21.06
C ASN A 621 5.32 -14.18 -21.24
N ASP A 622 4.70 -15.31 -21.60
CA ASP A 622 5.33 -16.62 -21.66
C ASP A 622 5.48 -17.13 -23.10
N ALA A 623 5.50 -16.23 -24.08
CA ALA A 623 5.89 -16.59 -25.45
C ALA A 623 7.34 -17.09 -25.48
N LEU A 624 8.20 -16.45 -24.68
CA LEU A 624 9.51 -16.93 -24.26
C LEU A 624 9.49 -17.16 -22.74
N ARG A 625 9.77 -18.39 -22.28
CA ARG A 625 9.70 -18.76 -20.87
C ARG A 625 10.80 -19.74 -20.47
N TYR A 626 11.52 -19.47 -19.40
CA TYR A 626 12.53 -20.38 -18.86
C TYR A 626 12.11 -20.98 -17.51
N SER A 627 12.62 -22.16 -17.20
CA SER A 627 12.54 -22.74 -15.86
C SER A 627 13.94 -22.76 -15.26
N VAL A 628 14.12 -22.13 -14.11
CA VAL A 628 15.38 -22.15 -13.34
C VAL A 628 15.16 -23.05 -12.13
N VAL A 629 15.94 -24.12 -12.04
CA VAL A 629 15.90 -25.06 -10.92
C VAL A 629 17.01 -24.72 -9.94
N LEU A 630 16.66 -24.53 -8.68
CA LEU A 630 17.55 -24.19 -7.57
C LEU A 630 17.37 -25.20 -6.44
N GLU A 631 18.45 -25.53 -5.73
CA GLU A 631 18.39 -26.39 -4.54
C GLU A 631 17.57 -25.75 -3.42
N PRO A 632 16.77 -26.51 -2.63
CA PRO A 632 15.87 -25.96 -1.62
C PRO A 632 16.54 -25.00 -0.63
N GLN A 633 17.73 -25.34 -0.11
CA GLN A 633 18.45 -24.50 0.86
C GLN A 633 18.94 -23.16 0.30
N ASP A 634 19.24 -23.10 -0.99
CA ASP A 634 19.81 -21.92 -1.67
C ASP A 634 18.77 -21.18 -2.51
N PHE A 635 17.53 -21.70 -2.59
CA PHE A 635 16.47 -21.23 -3.47
C PHE A 635 16.24 -19.71 -3.38
N THR A 636 16.03 -19.20 -2.16
CA THR A 636 15.72 -17.78 -1.92
C THR A 636 16.90 -16.87 -2.27
N THR A 637 18.12 -17.29 -1.94
CA THR A 637 19.34 -16.53 -2.22
C THR A 637 19.65 -16.53 -3.72
N GLY A 638 19.62 -17.69 -4.37
CA GLY A 638 19.86 -17.85 -5.80
C GLY A 638 18.84 -17.11 -6.66
N LEU A 639 17.56 -17.13 -6.28
CA LEU A 639 16.51 -16.35 -6.91
C LEU A 639 16.79 -14.84 -6.80
N ARG A 640 17.06 -14.33 -5.60
CA ARG A 640 17.34 -12.89 -5.38
C ARG A 640 18.55 -12.43 -6.18
N ALA A 641 19.61 -13.23 -6.22
CA ALA A 641 20.83 -12.94 -6.98
C ALA A 641 20.60 -12.98 -8.50
N THR A 642 19.86 -13.98 -8.99
CA THR A 642 19.49 -14.10 -10.41
C THR A 642 18.68 -12.88 -10.86
N LEU A 643 17.68 -12.47 -10.08
CA LEU A 643 16.86 -11.30 -10.40
C LEU A 643 17.66 -9.99 -10.36
N ALA A 644 18.60 -9.84 -9.41
CA ALA A 644 19.48 -8.67 -9.36
C ALA A 644 20.40 -8.60 -10.59
N ALA A 645 20.99 -9.74 -11.00
CA ALA A 645 21.83 -9.80 -12.19
C ALA A 645 21.06 -9.51 -13.49
N LEU A 646 19.80 -9.94 -13.57
CA LEU A 646 18.93 -9.62 -14.72
C LEU A 646 18.55 -8.13 -14.75
N ASP A 647 18.30 -7.52 -13.60
CA ASP A 647 18.05 -6.07 -13.48
C ASP A 647 19.29 -5.26 -13.91
N ASP A 648 20.50 -5.71 -13.52
CA ASP A 648 21.77 -5.11 -13.96
C ASP A 648 22.00 -5.20 -15.48
N GLN A 649 21.40 -6.18 -16.15
CA GLN A 649 21.41 -6.33 -17.61
C GLN A 649 20.23 -5.61 -18.30
N GLY A 650 19.42 -4.85 -17.55
CA GLY A 650 18.30 -4.07 -18.08
C GLY A 650 17.00 -4.87 -18.28
N HIS A 651 16.91 -6.09 -17.77
CA HIS A 651 15.67 -6.87 -17.78
C HIS A 651 14.84 -6.53 -16.53
N ALA A 652 14.00 -5.50 -16.64
CA ALA A 652 13.23 -4.98 -15.52
C ALA A 652 12.11 -5.94 -15.09
N ARG A 653 11.98 -6.16 -13.78
CA ARG A 653 10.87 -6.95 -13.21
C ARG A 653 9.54 -6.20 -13.36
N VAL A 654 8.55 -6.85 -13.96
CA VAL A 654 7.18 -6.32 -14.14
C VAL A 654 6.21 -6.96 -13.16
N LYS A 655 6.34 -8.27 -12.93
CA LYS A 655 5.46 -9.01 -12.02
C LYS A 655 6.22 -10.17 -11.38
N LEU A 656 5.95 -10.44 -10.12
CA LEU A 656 6.39 -11.61 -9.38
C LEU A 656 5.18 -12.23 -8.68
N THR A 657 4.97 -13.52 -8.90
CA THR A 657 3.92 -14.30 -8.25
C THR A 657 4.55 -15.49 -7.54
N ASN A 658 4.42 -15.52 -6.22
CA ASN A 658 4.89 -16.60 -5.38
C ASN A 658 3.74 -17.61 -5.19
N GLN A 659 3.86 -18.78 -5.79
CA GLN A 659 2.86 -19.84 -5.73
C GLN A 659 3.18 -20.88 -4.66
N PHE A 660 4.30 -20.75 -3.95
CA PHE A 660 4.59 -21.57 -2.75
C PHE A 660 3.69 -21.21 -1.57
N ILE A 661 3.13 -19.99 -1.59
CA ILE A 661 2.18 -19.47 -0.58
C ILE A 661 0.71 -19.63 -1.00
N ASP A 662 0.43 -20.19 -2.19
CA ASP A 662 -0.92 -20.46 -2.66
C ASP A 662 -1.45 -21.79 -2.07
N TYR A 663 -2.65 -21.77 -1.49
CA TYR A 663 -3.33 -22.98 -1.00
C TYR A 663 -4.78 -23.07 -1.52
N PRO A 664 -5.26 -24.27 -1.90
CA PRO A 664 -4.48 -25.50 -2.00
C PRO A 664 -3.49 -25.43 -3.19
N PRO A 665 -2.26 -25.98 -3.05
CA PRO A 665 -1.21 -25.78 -4.03
C PRO A 665 -1.51 -26.66 -5.25
N VAL A 666 -2.21 -26.10 -6.23
CA VAL A 666 -2.37 -26.77 -7.53
C VAL A 666 -1.07 -26.75 -8.31
N PHE A 667 -0.09 -25.92 -7.93
CA PHE A 667 1.22 -25.76 -8.57
C PHE A 667 2.15 -24.97 -7.62
N LYS A 668 3.44 -25.29 -7.56
CA LYS A 668 4.44 -24.56 -6.73
C LYS A 668 5.61 -24.07 -7.58
N ALA A 669 5.77 -22.75 -7.65
CA ALA A 669 6.88 -22.05 -8.30
C ALA A 669 6.89 -20.57 -7.88
N ILE A 670 7.99 -19.85 -8.16
CA ILE A 670 7.95 -18.39 -8.21
C ILE A 670 8.03 -17.97 -9.68
N ASN A 671 6.95 -17.36 -10.18
CA ASN A 671 6.87 -16.90 -11.56
C ASN A 671 7.20 -15.41 -11.62
N VAL A 672 8.16 -15.04 -12.47
CA VAL A 672 8.62 -13.68 -12.64
C VAL A 672 8.45 -13.28 -14.10
N THR A 673 7.68 -12.22 -14.34
CA THR A 673 7.58 -11.56 -15.64
C THR A 673 8.60 -10.43 -15.69
N LEU A 674 9.42 -10.44 -16.75
CA LEU A 674 10.48 -9.48 -17.00
C LEU A 674 10.21 -8.76 -18.32
N ARG A 675 10.66 -7.52 -18.41
CA ARG A 675 10.66 -6.70 -19.63
C ARG A 675 12.10 -6.54 -20.09
N SER A 676 12.41 -6.93 -21.33
CA SER A 676 13.74 -6.73 -21.90
C SER A 676 14.05 -5.24 -22.13
N PRO A 677 15.31 -4.85 -22.37
CA PRO A 677 15.68 -3.48 -22.72
C PRO A 677 14.88 -2.91 -23.91
N GLU A 678 14.49 -3.77 -24.86
CA GLU A 678 13.71 -3.45 -26.05
C GLU A 678 12.19 -3.36 -25.75
N GLY A 679 11.77 -3.66 -24.52
CA GLY A 679 10.39 -3.51 -24.06
C GLY A 679 9.53 -4.79 -24.14
N ALA A 680 10.08 -5.91 -24.61
CA ALA A 680 9.33 -7.16 -24.78
C ALA A 680 9.21 -7.96 -23.48
N LEU A 681 8.06 -8.60 -23.25
CA LEU A 681 7.81 -9.41 -22.05
C LEU A 681 8.28 -10.86 -22.23
N TRP A 682 8.90 -11.42 -21.19
CA TRP A 682 9.29 -12.82 -21.09
C TRP A 682 9.16 -13.31 -19.63
N GLU A 683 9.15 -14.63 -19.41
CA GLU A 683 8.88 -15.22 -18.09
C GLU A 683 10.02 -16.14 -17.59
N ILE A 684 10.30 -16.09 -16.30
CA ILE A 684 11.11 -17.10 -15.59
C ILE A 684 10.24 -17.76 -14.52
N GLN A 685 10.33 -19.08 -14.42
CA GLN A 685 9.72 -19.87 -13.35
C GLN A 685 10.83 -20.50 -12.50
N PHE A 686 10.91 -20.12 -11.23
CA PHE A 686 11.85 -20.71 -10.28
C PHE A 686 11.23 -21.92 -9.58
N HIS A 687 11.92 -23.05 -9.62
CA HIS A 687 11.50 -24.35 -9.09
C HIS A 687 12.59 -24.97 -8.19
N THR A 688 12.19 -25.81 -7.25
CA THR A 688 13.07 -26.88 -6.74
C THR A 688 13.06 -28.08 -7.68
N PRO A 689 14.02 -29.02 -7.58
CA PRO A 689 14.01 -30.25 -8.37
C PRO A 689 12.66 -31.01 -8.29
N GLU A 690 12.08 -31.12 -7.10
CA GLU A 690 10.80 -31.82 -6.87
C GLU A 690 9.63 -31.08 -7.52
N THR A 691 9.55 -29.75 -7.36
CA THR A 691 8.46 -28.98 -7.97
C THR A 691 8.54 -28.96 -9.50
N PHE A 692 9.75 -28.99 -10.07
CA PHE A 692 9.95 -29.11 -11.51
C PHE A 692 9.51 -30.48 -12.03
N ALA A 693 9.90 -31.56 -11.34
CA ALA A 693 9.47 -32.91 -11.70
C ALA A 693 7.94 -33.09 -11.66
N LEU A 694 7.27 -32.51 -10.66
CA LEU A 694 5.80 -32.53 -10.59
C LEU A 694 5.15 -31.70 -11.70
N LYS A 695 5.72 -30.54 -12.05
CA LYS A 695 5.25 -29.74 -13.19
C LYS A 695 5.28 -30.56 -14.49
N GLU A 696 6.37 -31.24 -14.78
CA GLU A 696 6.50 -32.08 -15.99
C GLU A 696 5.49 -33.22 -15.97
N ARG A 697 5.33 -33.91 -14.82
CA ARG A 697 4.38 -35.01 -14.64
C ARG A 697 2.92 -34.60 -14.90
N PHE A 698 2.53 -33.40 -14.48
CA PHE A 698 1.13 -32.93 -14.56
C PHE A 698 0.86 -31.94 -15.71
N HIS A 699 1.83 -31.69 -16.59
CA HIS A 699 1.69 -30.74 -17.71
C HIS A 699 0.43 -30.95 -18.56
N ASP A 700 0.16 -32.19 -18.97
CA ASP A 700 -1.01 -32.52 -19.79
C ASP A 700 -2.33 -32.50 -19.00
N LEU A 701 -2.27 -32.65 -17.68
CA LEU A 701 -3.43 -32.48 -16.81
C LEU A 701 -3.87 -31.01 -16.81
N TYR A 702 -2.94 -30.06 -16.69
CA TYR A 702 -3.27 -28.63 -16.74
C TYR A 702 -3.83 -28.22 -18.12
N LYS A 703 -3.27 -28.74 -19.22
CA LYS A 703 -3.82 -28.50 -20.56
C LYS A 703 -5.27 -28.96 -20.68
N ARG A 704 -5.60 -30.17 -20.18
CA ARG A 704 -6.97 -30.71 -20.18
C ARG A 704 -7.90 -29.88 -19.29
N ALA A 705 -7.45 -29.46 -18.11
CA ALA A 705 -8.24 -28.60 -17.23
C ALA A 705 -8.54 -27.25 -17.89
N HIS A 706 -7.58 -26.67 -18.61
CA HIS A 706 -7.80 -25.44 -19.37
C HIS A 706 -8.78 -25.62 -20.53
N ALA A 707 -8.67 -26.72 -21.30
CA ALA A 707 -9.62 -27.02 -22.38
C ALA A 707 -11.06 -27.21 -21.86
N LEU A 708 -11.23 -27.91 -20.75
CA LEU A 708 -12.53 -28.05 -20.08
C LEU A 708 -13.09 -26.70 -19.62
N ALA A 709 -12.26 -25.82 -19.05
CA ALA A 709 -12.69 -24.49 -18.64
C ALA A 709 -13.18 -23.63 -19.81
N VAL A 710 -12.49 -23.70 -20.97
CA VAL A 710 -12.93 -23.03 -22.22
C VAL A 710 -14.25 -23.62 -22.74
N GLY A 711 -14.44 -24.94 -22.60
CA GLY A 711 -15.68 -25.65 -22.92
C GLY A 711 -16.85 -25.38 -21.97
N GLY A 712 -16.67 -24.55 -20.93
CA GLY A 712 -17.72 -24.17 -19.99
C GLY A 712 -17.85 -25.09 -18.77
N ALA A 713 -16.90 -26.00 -18.54
CA ALA A 713 -16.92 -26.89 -17.38
C ALA A 713 -16.89 -26.09 -16.05
N SER A 714 -17.67 -26.56 -15.08
CA SER A 714 -17.75 -25.98 -13.74
C SER A 714 -16.41 -26.11 -12.99
N ARG A 715 -16.22 -25.26 -11.96
CA ARG A 715 -15.03 -25.37 -11.10
C ARG A 715 -14.95 -26.70 -10.34
N ALA A 716 -16.08 -27.34 -10.06
CA ALA A 716 -16.11 -28.63 -9.39
C ALA A 716 -15.47 -29.71 -10.28
N GLU A 717 -15.83 -29.75 -11.56
CA GLU A 717 -15.26 -30.67 -12.54
C GLU A 717 -13.76 -30.41 -12.75
N GLN A 718 -13.35 -29.14 -12.83
CA GLN A 718 -11.94 -28.76 -12.93
C GLN A 718 -11.15 -29.20 -11.68
N ARG A 719 -11.74 -29.07 -10.48
CA ARG A 719 -11.12 -29.48 -9.22
C ARG A 719 -10.97 -30.99 -9.12
N THR A 720 -11.97 -31.76 -9.56
CA THR A 720 -11.89 -33.22 -9.64
C THR A 720 -10.75 -33.65 -10.56
N LEU A 721 -10.61 -33.01 -11.73
CA LEU A 721 -9.51 -33.31 -12.64
C LEU A 721 -8.14 -32.96 -12.04
N GLN A 722 -8.03 -31.86 -11.28
CA GLN A 722 -6.78 -31.39 -10.68
C GLN A 722 -6.41 -32.03 -9.35
N ALA A 723 -7.30 -32.84 -8.75
CA ALA A 723 -7.06 -33.45 -7.44
C ALA A 723 -5.74 -34.25 -7.34
N PRO A 724 -5.31 -35.03 -8.35
CA PRO A 724 -4.03 -35.75 -8.28
C PRO A 724 -2.80 -34.82 -8.20
N ALA A 725 -2.84 -33.68 -8.92
CA ALA A 725 -1.76 -32.70 -8.88
C ALA A 725 -1.73 -31.99 -7.52
N LEU A 726 -2.91 -31.63 -7.00
CA LEU A 726 -3.09 -31.05 -5.67
C LEU A 726 -2.43 -31.89 -4.58
N GLU A 727 -2.74 -33.19 -4.55
CA GLU A 727 -2.23 -34.11 -3.53
C GLU A 727 -0.70 -34.30 -3.64
N ALA A 728 -0.16 -34.29 -4.86
CA ALA A 728 1.28 -34.38 -5.06
C ALA A 728 2.01 -33.11 -4.60
N PHE A 729 1.52 -31.91 -4.95
CA PHE A 729 2.14 -30.64 -4.57
C PHE A 729 1.99 -30.32 -3.07
N LYS A 730 0.93 -30.81 -2.40
CA LYS A 730 0.78 -30.73 -0.93
C LYS A 730 1.94 -31.40 -0.19
N ARG A 731 2.49 -32.49 -0.73
CA ARG A 731 3.58 -33.27 -0.10
C ARG A 731 4.97 -32.65 -0.28
N VAL A 732 5.10 -31.66 -1.17
CA VAL A 732 6.39 -30.98 -1.39
C VAL A 732 6.55 -29.86 -0.38
N ALA A 733 7.63 -29.88 0.40
CA ALA A 733 7.97 -28.81 1.32
C ALA A 733 8.28 -27.51 0.56
N SER A 734 7.94 -26.36 1.17
CA SER A 734 8.33 -25.07 0.61
C SER A 734 9.80 -24.76 0.96
N PRO A 735 10.61 -24.18 0.05
CA PRO A 735 11.99 -23.80 0.34
C PRO A 735 12.08 -22.76 1.47
N PRO A 736 13.12 -22.79 2.32
CA PRO A 736 13.32 -21.81 3.38
C PRO A 736 13.30 -20.36 2.89
N GLY A 737 12.56 -19.50 3.59
CA GLY A 737 12.48 -18.06 3.31
C GLY A 737 11.65 -17.72 2.06
N CYS A 738 11.02 -18.70 1.40
CA CYS A 738 10.18 -18.40 0.24
C CYS A 738 8.91 -17.65 0.66
N GLU A 739 8.40 -17.88 1.86
CA GLU A 739 7.27 -17.19 2.49
C GLU A 739 7.51 -15.70 2.73
N GLU A 740 8.77 -15.27 2.74
CA GLU A 740 9.15 -13.85 2.83
C GLU A 740 9.09 -13.14 1.47
N ILE A 741 8.90 -13.87 0.37
CA ILE A 741 8.83 -13.31 -0.97
C ILE A 741 7.38 -12.95 -1.29
N ASP A 742 7.04 -11.67 -1.12
CA ASP A 742 5.72 -11.16 -1.44
C ASP A 742 5.42 -11.17 -2.95
N ASN A 743 4.14 -11.40 -3.28
CA ASN A 743 3.63 -11.07 -4.61
C ASN A 743 3.87 -9.59 -4.91
N TRP A 744 4.38 -9.31 -6.10
CA TRP A 744 4.75 -7.95 -6.50
C TRP A 744 4.34 -7.69 -7.94
N GLN A 745 3.86 -6.49 -8.25
CA GLN A 745 3.54 -6.06 -9.60
C GLN A 745 3.89 -4.58 -9.76
N GLU A 746 4.39 -4.20 -10.93
CA GLU A 746 4.58 -2.80 -11.31
C GLU A 746 3.22 -2.08 -11.28
N GLU A 747 3.10 -1.01 -10.48
CA GLU A 747 1.87 -0.21 -10.41
C GLU A 747 1.66 0.53 -11.73
N ALA A 748 0.61 0.15 -12.47
CA ALA A 748 0.03 1.04 -13.47
C ALA A 748 -0.68 2.16 -12.71
N VAL A 749 -0.13 3.36 -12.74
CA VAL A 749 -0.80 4.55 -12.19
C VAL A 749 -2.06 4.79 -13.04
N PRO A 750 -3.28 4.67 -12.49
CA PRO A 750 -4.45 5.17 -13.18
C PRO A 750 -4.28 6.67 -13.31
N ALA A 751 -4.41 7.20 -14.52
CA ALA A 751 -4.59 8.63 -14.69
C ALA A 751 -5.76 9.07 -13.78
N LEU A 752 -5.52 10.06 -12.93
CA LEU A 752 -6.59 10.72 -12.18
C LEU A 752 -7.67 11.16 -13.17
N PRO A 753 -8.97 11.09 -12.82
CA PRO A 753 -10.02 11.60 -13.67
C PRO A 753 -9.86 13.12 -13.80
N SER A 754 -9.24 13.54 -14.89
CA SER A 754 -9.37 14.90 -15.40
C SER A 754 -10.84 15.09 -15.76
N ALA A 755 -11.44 16.17 -15.27
CA ALA A 755 -12.78 16.60 -15.68
C ALA A 755 -12.87 16.56 -17.21
N THR A 756 -13.99 16.05 -17.71
CA THR A 756 -14.38 16.03 -19.12
C THR A 756 -14.16 17.42 -19.73
N PRO A 757 -13.29 17.57 -20.75
CA PRO A 757 -13.19 18.83 -21.47
C PRO A 757 -14.33 18.92 -22.48
N THR A 758 -15.00 20.07 -22.44
CA THR A 758 -15.87 20.58 -23.49
C THR A 758 -15.15 20.50 -24.85
N PRO A 759 -15.81 20.02 -25.93
CA PRO A 759 -15.18 19.96 -27.24
C PRO A 759 -15.05 21.37 -27.80
N GLY A 760 -13.81 21.86 -27.89
CA GLY A 760 -13.49 23.12 -28.58
C GLY A 760 -12.47 24.00 -27.85
N ALA A 761 -11.23 23.54 -27.72
CA ALA A 761 -10.03 24.37 -27.64
C ALA A 761 -8.81 23.44 -27.55
N GLU A 762 -8.09 23.27 -28.64
CA GLU A 762 -6.79 22.60 -28.66
C GLU A 762 -5.77 23.40 -27.84
N GLN A 763 -5.51 22.96 -26.60
CA GLN A 763 -4.27 23.26 -25.89
C GLN A 763 -3.72 21.96 -25.29
N THR A 764 -2.65 21.48 -25.91
CA THR A 764 -1.89 20.26 -25.61
C THR A 764 -1.12 20.39 -24.30
N ALA A 765 -1.63 19.79 -23.22
CA ALA A 765 -0.83 19.45 -22.04
C ALA A 765 -0.10 18.11 -22.31
N GLY A 766 1.21 18.21 -22.59
CA GLY A 766 2.04 17.18 -23.21
C GLY A 766 2.24 15.89 -22.40
N ILE A 767 1.72 14.78 -22.93
CA ILE A 767 2.40 13.49 -22.84
C ILE A 767 3.61 13.58 -23.76
N ALA A 768 4.81 13.25 -23.27
CA ALA A 768 6.01 13.19 -24.11
C ALA A 768 5.78 12.17 -25.24
N ASP A 769 5.57 12.67 -26.46
CA ASP A 769 5.44 11.87 -27.66
C ASP A 769 6.76 11.07 -27.85
N PRO A 770 6.71 9.72 -27.94
CA PRO A 770 7.85 8.89 -28.30
C PRO A 770 8.63 9.39 -29.52
N SER A 771 7.96 10.09 -30.46
CA SER A 771 8.58 10.65 -31.67
C SER A 771 9.67 11.70 -31.36
N SER A 772 9.49 12.50 -30.31
CA SER A 772 10.38 13.62 -29.98
C SER A 772 11.76 13.17 -29.47
N ALA A 773 11.81 12.11 -28.65
CA ALA A 773 13.07 11.57 -28.13
C ALA A 773 13.86 10.82 -29.22
N SER A 774 13.16 10.11 -30.10
CA SER A 774 13.77 9.47 -31.28
C SER A 774 14.29 10.53 -32.26
N GLY A 775 13.53 11.59 -32.53
CA GLY A 775 13.99 12.69 -33.39
C GLY A 775 15.27 13.38 -32.88
N VAL A 776 15.38 13.63 -31.58
CA VAL A 776 16.61 14.17 -30.97
C VAL A 776 17.78 13.18 -31.08
N PHE A 777 17.50 11.87 -30.91
CA PHE A 777 18.51 10.82 -31.06
C PHE A 777 19.02 10.72 -32.51
N ASP A 778 18.13 10.69 -33.49
CA ASP A 778 18.45 10.58 -34.91
C ASP A 778 19.19 11.84 -35.41
N THR A 779 18.77 13.01 -34.95
CA THR A 779 19.48 14.28 -35.22
C THR A 779 20.89 14.26 -34.66
N ALA A 780 21.08 13.74 -33.43
CA ALA A 780 22.41 13.59 -32.84
C ALA A 780 23.30 12.61 -33.63
N ALA A 781 22.72 11.49 -34.11
CA ALA A 781 23.43 10.51 -34.95
C ALA A 781 23.86 11.13 -36.29
N SER A 782 22.98 11.93 -36.91
CA SER A 782 23.29 12.65 -38.15
C SER A 782 24.38 13.71 -37.94
N LYS A 783 24.27 14.53 -36.88
CA LYS A 783 25.25 15.59 -36.55
C LYS A 783 26.60 15.03 -36.14
N GLN A 784 26.64 13.85 -35.52
CA GLN A 784 27.88 13.16 -35.20
C GLN A 784 28.76 12.93 -36.45
N ALA A 785 28.17 12.59 -37.60
CA ALA A 785 28.93 12.36 -38.83
C ALA A 785 29.65 13.63 -39.35
N ALA A 786 29.05 14.81 -39.14
CA ALA A 786 29.63 16.09 -39.55
C ALA A 786 30.61 16.67 -38.51
N LEU A 787 30.32 16.51 -37.21
CA LEU A 787 31.09 17.14 -36.13
C LEU A 787 32.33 16.34 -35.72
N THR A 788 32.31 15.01 -35.84
CA THR A 788 33.43 14.17 -35.40
C THR A 788 34.72 14.45 -36.19
N PRO A 789 34.71 14.56 -37.54
CA PRO A 789 35.93 14.89 -38.30
C PRO A 789 36.52 16.27 -37.94
N VAL A 790 35.65 17.25 -37.64
CA VAL A 790 36.08 18.58 -37.20
C VAL A 790 36.80 18.50 -35.85
N LEU A 791 36.28 17.71 -34.92
CA LEU A 791 36.86 17.53 -33.59
C LEU A 791 38.09 16.61 -33.58
N ASP A 792 38.19 15.66 -34.50
CA ASP A 792 39.41 14.88 -34.72
C ASP A 792 40.54 15.77 -35.23
N THR A 793 40.28 16.59 -36.24
CA THR A 793 41.25 17.57 -36.76
C THR A 793 41.67 18.56 -35.67
N LEU A 794 40.71 19.00 -34.84
CA LEU A 794 40.99 19.85 -33.70
C LEU A 794 41.87 19.16 -32.66
N ALA A 795 41.57 17.89 -32.35
CA ALA A 795 42.34 17.12 -31.39
C ALA A 795 43.79 16.95 -31.87
N GLU A 796 44.00 16.60 -33.13
CA GLU A 796 45.33 16.49 -33.75
C GLU A 796 46.10 17.82 -33.67
N GLY A 797 45.49 18.93 -34.08
CA GLY A 797 46.11 20.27 -34.05
C GLY A 797 46.48 20.77 -32.66
N LEU A 798 45.80 20.29 -31.61
CA LEU A 798 46.07 20.65 -30.22
C LEU A 798 46.97 19.63 -29.49
N GLY A 799 47.34 18.53 -30.15
CA GLY A 799 47.98 17.38 -29.50
C GLY A 799 47.12 16.81 -28.37
N ALA A 800 45.80 16.75 -28.59
CA ALA A 800 44.79 16.21 -27.70
C ALA A 800 44.38 14.80 -28.12
N ARG A 801 43.80 14.03 -27.20
CA ARG A 801 43.12 12.78 -27.53
C ARG A 801 41.61 12.98 -27.43
N LEU A 802 40.90 12.62 -28.49
CA LEU A 802 39.44 12.60 -28.51
C LEU A 802 38.93 11.26 -27.96
N TRP A 803 37.98 11.34 -27.02
CA TRP A 803 37.47 10.19 -26.29
C TRP A 803 35.94 10.14 -26.23
N GLY A 804 35.45 8.91 -26.08
CA GLY A 804 34.03 8.58 -25.93
C GLY A 804 33.57 8.17 -24.55
N ASN A 805 32.60 7.25 -24.53
CA ASN A 805 32.03 6.71 -23.31
C ASN A 805 33.13 6.13 -22.39
N VAL A 806 33.06 6.49 -21.12
CA VAL A 806 34.05 6.09 -20.12
C VAL A 806 33.44 5.01 -19.24
N ARG A 807 34.05 3.82 -19.19
CA ARG A 807 33.73 2.75 -18.23
C ARG A 807 34.96 2.41 -17.40
N TYR A 808 34.80 2.23 -16.10
CA TYR A 808 35.89 1.84 -15.21
C TYR A 808 35.73 0.36 -14.85
N ASP A 809 36.70 -0.48 -15.20
CA ASP A 809 36.76 -1.87 -14.76
C ASP A 809 37.50 -1.95 -13.42
N ALA A 810 36.72 -2.13 -12.35
CA ALA A 810 37.23 -2.23 -10.99
C ALA A 810 38.04 -3.51 -10.73
N LYS A 811 37.88 -4.57 -11.54
CA LYS A 811 38.63 -5.83 -11.36
C LYS A 811 40.05 -5.75 -11.93
N GLN A 812 40.22 -4.97 -13.00
CA GLN A 812 41.49 -4.84 -13.71
C GLN A 812 42.18 -3.50 -13.43
N GLY A 813 41.54 -2.59 -12.70
CA GLY A 813 42.10 -1.29 -12.34
C GLY A 813 42.37 -0.39 -13.54
N ARG A 814 41.64 -0.58 -14.66
CA ARG A 814 41.85 0.13 -15.92
C ARG A 814 40.56 0.74 -16.46
N ILE A 815 40.71 1.77 -17.28
CA ILE A 815 39.60 2.42 -17.96
C ILE A 815 39.36 1.72 -19.29
N GLU A 816 38.13 1.32 -19.55
CA GLU A 816 37.67 0.87 -20.86
C GLU A 816 37.13 2.08 -21.62
N GLN A 817 37.80 2.43 -22.73
CA GLN A 817 37.50 3.60 -23.55
C GLN A 817 37.57 3.26 -25.02
N VAL A 818 36.63 3.81 -25.79
CA VAL A 818 36.73 3.89 -27.25
C VAL A 818 37.35 5.24 -27.58
N GLN A 819 38.55 5.21 -28.18
CA GLN A 819 39.20 6.40 -28.71
C GLN A 819 38.46 6.85 -29.99
N GLN A 820 38.39 8.16 -30.25
CA GLN A 820 37.79 8.74 -31.47
C GLN A 820 36.28 8.49 -31.68
N ALA A 821 35.52 8.16 -30.63
CA ALA A 821 34.07 8.05 -30.71
C ALA A 821 33.41 9.03 -29.74
N PRO A 822 32.43 9.87 -30.12
CA PRO A 822 31.68 10.66 -29.15
C PRO A 822 30.74 9.82 -28.29
N PHE A 823 30.29 10.41 -27.18
CA PHE A 823 29.16 9.90 -26.43
C PHE A 823 27.85 10.40 -27.04
N GLN A 824 27.05 9.47 -27.58
CA GLN A 824 25.65 9.71 -27.91
C GLN A 824 24.76 9.18 -26.79
N LYS A 825 23.85 10.02 -26.28
CA LYS A 825 22.90 9.65 -25.24
C LYS A 825 21.82 8.72 -25.82
N SER A 826 21.43 7.67 -25.10
CA SER A 826 20.37 6.75 -25.55
C SER A 826 18.99 7.41 -25.56
N VAL A 827 18.09 6.91 -26.41
CA VAL A 827 16.67 7.36 -26.49
C VAL A 827 16.00 7.35 -25.12
N ALA A 828 16.25 6.33 -24.29
CA ALA A 828 15.72 6.25 -22.93
C ALA A 828 16.19 7.41 -22.04
N SER A 829 17.48 7.75 -22.07
CA SER A 829 18.02 8.86 -21.28
C SER A 829 17.61 10.23 -21.83
N ILE A 830 17.40 10.37 -23.14
CA ILE A 830 16.83 11.58 -23.75
C ILE A 830 15.38 11.75 -23.28
N LYS A 831 14.58 10.68 -23.33
CA LYS A 831 13.19 10.66 -22.85
C LYS A 831 13.07 11.03 -21.38
N ASP A 832 13.96 10.51 -20.53
CA ASP A 832 13.98 10.87 -19.10
C ASP A 832 14.32 12.34 -18.87
N LYS A 833 15.24 12.91 -19.67
CA LYS A 833 15.62 14.32 -19.59
C LYS A 833 14.51 15.25 -20.09
N ILE A 834 13.87 14.91 -21.21
CA ILE A 834 12.66 15.61 -21.71
C ILE A 834 11.57 15.57 -20.65
N ARG A 835 11.30 14.41 -20.04
CA ARG A 835 10.31 14.28 -18.96
C ARG A 835 10.65 15.16 -17.75
N HIS A 836 11.93 15.30 -17.40
CA HIS A 836 12.35 16.21 -16.34
C HIS A 836 12.07 17.67 -16.68
N HIS A 837 12.37 18.12 -17.91
CA HIS A 837 12.10 19.48 -18.38
C HIS A 837 10.61 19.78 -18.49
N LEU A 838 9.79 18.82 -18.94
CA LEU A 838 8.33 18.92 -18.94
C LEU A 838 7.77 19.12 -17.53
N ARG A 839 8.28 18.39 -16.53
CA ARG A 839 7.90 18.58 -15.12
C ARG A 839 8.31 19.93 -14.55
N ALA A 840 9.32 20.56 -15.13
CA ALA A 840 9.75 21.91 -14.78
C ALA A 840 8.96 23.01 -15.52
N GLY A 841 7.91 22.64 -16.27
CA GLY A 841 6.98 23.57 -16.92
C GLY A 841 7.31 23.93 -18.37
N MET A 842 8.28 23.28 -19.02
CA MET A 842 8.60 23.49 -20.44
C MET A 842 7.59 22.80 -21.36
N THR A 843 7.38 23.32 -22.58
CA THR A 843 6.64 22.59 -23.64
C THR A 843 7.45 21.39 -24.13
N ALA A 844 6.83 20.44 -24.83
CA ALA A 844 7.54 19.28 -25.38
C ALA A 844 8.65 19.68 -26.37
N GLU A 845 8.41 20.71 -27.18
CA GLU A 845 9.39 21.26 -28.12
C GLU A 845 10.55 21.94 -27.39
N GLN A 846 10.27 22.78 -26.38
CA GLN A 846 11.30 23.41 -25.55
C GLN A 846 12.10 22.38 -24.74
N ALA A 847 11.43 21.33 -24.24
CA ALA A 847 12.06 20.25 -23.51
C ALA A 847 12.96 19.37 -24.40
N ALA A 848 12.60 19.18 -25.68
CA ALA A 848 13.44 18.49 -26.65
C ALA A 848 14.64 19.35 -27.09
N GLN A 849 14.41 20.65 -27.37
CA GLN A 849 15.47 21.60 -27.76
C GLN A 849 16.48 21.88 -26.63
N SER A 850 16.07 21.76 -25.37
CA SER A 850 16.97 21.95 -24.21
C SER A 850 17.91 20.76 -23.93
N VAL A 851 17.80 19.64 -24.68
CA VAL A 851 18.73 18.50 -24.58
C VAL A 851 20.02 18.77 -25.37
N GLY A 852 20.81 19.76 -24.93
CA GLY A 852 22.07 20.15 -25.58
C GLY A 852 23.28 19.21 -25.32
N ASP A 853 23.08 18.10 -24.63
CA ASP A 853 24.12 17.09 -24.36
C ASP A 853 23.74 15.71 -24.91
N ALA A 854 22.90 15.69 -25.95
CA ALA A 854 22.59 14.48 -26.71
C ALA A 854 23.85 13.90 -27.37
N LEU A 855 24.74 14.79 -27.85
CA LEU A 855 26.08 14.48 -28.31
C LEU A 855 27.12 15.16 -27.40
N ARG A 856 28.12 14.39 -26.96
CA ARG A 856 29.19 14.87 -26.08
C ARG A 856 30.55 14.35 -26.53
N TYR A 857 31.53 15.23 -26.55
CA TYR A 857 32.93 14.90 -26.79
C TYR A 857 33.77 15.14 -25.53
N ALA A 858 34.81 14.33 -25.35
CA ALA A 858 35.81 14.55 -24.30
C ALA A 858 37.19 14.69 -24.96
N LEU A 859 37.86 15.82 -24.71
CA LEU A 859 39.21 16.10 -25.15
C LEU A 859 40.15 15.99 -23.95
N GLU A 860 41.04 15.00 -23.99
CA GLU A 860 42.16 14.89 -23.07
C GLU A 860 43.33 15.73 -23.60
N LEU A 861 43.65 16.80 -22.87
CA LEU A 861 44.72 17.73 -23.18
C LEU A 861 45.91 17.51 -22.22
N PRO A 862 47.15 17.76 -22.69
CA PRO A 862 48.30 17.84 -21.79
C PRO A 862 48.08 18.86 -20.67
N SER A 863 48.57 18.56 -19.47
CA SER A 863 48.49 19.48 -18.32
C SER A 863 49.30 20.75 -18.56
N GLU A 864 50.41 20.66 -19.29
CA GLU A 864 51.20 21.80 -19.75
C GLU A 864 50.47 22.56 -20.85
N GLY A 865 50.31 23.87 -20.67
CA GLY A 865 49.60 24.72 -21.62
C GLY A 865 48.09 24.45 -21.71
N PHE A 866 47.50 23.68 -20.76
CA PHE A 866 46.09 23.26 -20.78
C PHE A 866 45.13 24.42 -21.10
N VAL A 867 45.28 25.56 -20.42
CA VAL A 867 44.43 26.74 -20.61
C VAL A 867 44.53 27.34 -22.00
N ILE A 868 45.77 27.45 -22.51
CA ILE A 868 46.04 27.97 -23.86
C ILE A 868 45.38 27.07 -24.90
N LYS A 869 45.45 25.75 -24.71
CA LYS A 869 44.84 24.77 -25.61
C LYS A 869 43.32 24.79 -25.57
N VAL A 870 42.70 25.02 -24.39
CA VAL A 870 41.24 25.20 -24.29
C VAL A 870 40.79 26.45 -25.04
N LEU A 871 41.51 27.57 -24.91
CA LEU A 871 41.21 28.81 -25.65
C LEU A 871 41.42 28.63 -27.16
N ALA A 872 42.52 27.98 -27.55
CA ALA A 872 42.78 27.64 -28.95
C ALA A 872 41.69 26.72 -29.52
N ALA A 873 41.15 25.79 -28.71
CA ALA A 873 40.03 24.96 -29.10
C ALA A 873 38.77 25.78 -29.40
N GLN A 874 38.44 26.74 -28.52
CA GLN A 874 37.31 27.64 -28.72
C GLN A 874 37.48 28.51 -29.97
N ASP A 875 38.67 29.08 -30.18
CA ASP A 875 38.97 29.92 -31.35
C ASP A 875 38.91 29.12 -32.66
N ALA A 876 39.44 27.89 -32.67
CA ALA A 876 39.40 27.02 -33.84
C ALA A 876 37.97 26.61 -34.19
N LEU A 877 37.16 26.22 -33.20
CA LEU A 877 35.73 25.93 -33.40
C LEU A 877 34.96 27.17 -33.88
N ARG A 878 35.26 28.35 -33.33
CA ARG A 878 34.64 29.62 -33.74
C ARG A 878 34.91 29.95 -35.21
N ARG A 879 36.12 29.70 -35.71
CA ARG A 879 36.46 29.88 -37.14
C ARG A 879 35.71 28.92 -38.06
N GLN A 880 35.26 27.78 -37.54
CA GLN A 880 34.42 26.81 -38.24
C GLN A 880 32.91 27.11 -38.09
N GLY A 881 32.54 28.29 -37.58
CA GLY A 881 31.14 28.67 -37.38
C GLY A 881 30.49 28.04 -36.14
N ILE A 882 31.26 27.39 -35.27
CA ILE A 882 30.77 26.75 -34.04
C ILE A 882 31.04 27.68 -32.85
N THR A 883 29.97 28.15 -32.19
CA THR A 883 30.07 29.15 -31.13
C THR A 883 29.97 28.52 -29.75
N CYS A 884 30.86 28.88 -28.83
CA CYS A 884 30.75 28.48 -27.42
C CYS A 884 29.69 29.34 -26.72
N VAL A 885 28.65 28.71 -26.18
CA VAL A 885 27.51 29.38 -25.53
C VAL A 885 27.72 29.46 -24.02
N ASN A 886 28.36 28.46 -23.43
CA ASN A 886 28.60 28.40 -21.99
C ASN A 886 29.87 27.60 -21.72
N LEU A 887 30.66 28.01 -20.72
CA LEU A 887 31.83 27.28 -20.24
C LEU A 887 31.85 27.29 -18.71
N LYS A 888 31.86 26.10 -18.10
CA LYS A 888 31.94 25.90 -16.66
C LYS A 888 33.25 25.24 -16.27
N ASN A 889 33.97 25.87 -15.36
CA ASN A 889 35.28 25.44 -14.90
C ASN A 889 35.20 24.73 -13.55
N TYR A 890 35.17 23.39 -13.55
CA TYR A 890 35.07 22.61 -12.32
C TYR A 890 36.43 22.36 -11.63
N PHE A 891 37.54 22.87 -12.18
CA PHE A 891 38.81 22.90 -11.43
C PHE A 891 38.79 23.92 -10.29
N THR A 892 38.00 24.99 -10.43
CA THR A 892 37.88 26.08 -9.46
C THR A 892 36.49 26.25 -8.88
N SER A 893 35.44 25.74 -9.54
CA SER A 893 34.05 25.82 -9.09
C SER A 893 33.43 24.43 -8.84
N GLY A 894 32.24 24.41 -8.24
CA GLY A 894 31.48 23.19 -7.94
C GLY A 894 31.76 22.62 -6.54
N ASP A 895 31.10 21.51 -6.22
CA ASP A 895 31.21 20.87 -4.90
C ASP A 895 32.52 20.12 -4.70
N GLY A 896 33.32 19.90 -5.76
CA GLY A 896 34.60 19.20 -5.73
C GLY A 896 34.54 17.73 -6.16
N THR A 897 33.36 17.17 -6.45
CA THR A 897 33.19 15.76 -6.87
C THR A 897 33.59 15.48 -8.33
N TYR A 898 33.88 16.54 -9.08
CA TYR A 898 34.28 16.49 -10.48
C TYR A 898 35.33 17.58 -10.76
N ARG A 899 36.32 17.29 -11.61
CA ARG A 899 37.37 18.22 -12.05
C ARG A 899 37.50 18.14 -13.57
N GLY A 900 37.25 19.26 -14.26
CA GLY A 900 37.19 19.34 -15.73
C GLY A 900 36.60 20.67 -16.18
N ILE A 901 36.64 20.95 -17.48
CA ILE A 901 35.92 22.09 -18.08
C ILE A 901 34.81 21.55 -18.96
N ASN A 902 33.57 21.96 -18.71
CA ASN A 902 32.44 21.62 -19.57
C ASN A 902 32.05 22.84 -20.37
N ALA A 903 32.07 22.73 -21.70
CA ALA A 903 31.68 23.79 -22.60
C ALA A 903 30.54 23.32 -23.50
N SER A 904 29.49 24.13 -23.62
CA SER A 904 28.40 23.94 -24.56
C SER A 904 28.67 24.75 -25.82
N PHE A 905 28.56 24.10 -26.96
CA PHE A 905 28.76 24.69 -28.28
C PHE A 905 27.50 24.58 -29.12
N THR A 906 27.32 25.52 -30.04
CA THR A 906 26.24 25.52 -31.02
C THR A 906 26.84 25.66 -32.41
N ASP A 907 26.47 24.79 -33.34
CA ASP A 907 26.91 24.87 -34.74
C ASP A 907 26.14 25.97 -35.53
N ALA A 908 26.52 26.17 -36.79
CA ALA A 908 25.91 27.20 -37.64
C ALA A 908 24.40 26.97 -37.92
N GLU A 909 23.91 25.74 -37.73
CA GLU A 909 22.50 25.37 -37.90
C GLU A 909 21.71 25.43 -36.58
N GLY A 910 22.35 25.84 -35.48
CA GLY A 910 21.72 25.97 -34.17
C GLY A 910 21.71 24.68 -33.34
N TYR A 911 22.39 23.61 -33.77
CA TYR A 911 22.47 22.37 -33.01
C TYR A 911 23.46 22.50 -31.84
N ALA A 912 22.98 22.19 -30.63
CA ALA A 912 23.78 22.27 -29.41
C ALA A 912 24.42 20.92 -29.02
N PHE A 913 25.70 20.95 -28.66
CA PHE A 913 26.46 19.79 -28.17
C PHE A 913 27.45 20.18 -27.07
N GLU A 914 27.95 19.20 -26.31
CA GLU A 914 28.88 19.43 -25.20
C GLU A 914 30.30 18.95 -25.53
N VAL A 915 31.31 19.75 -25.22
CA VAL A 915 32.72 19.36 -25.25
C VAL A 915 33.30 19.50 -23.85
N GLN A 916 33.90 18.44 -23.34
CA GLN A 916 34.52 18.38 -22.03
C GLN A 916 36.04 18.34 -22.18
N PHE A 917 36.75 19.26 -21.54
CA PHE A 917 38.21 19.30 -21.54
C PHE A 917 38.75 18.77 -20.21
N HIS A 918 39.68 17.83 -20.31
CA HIS A 918 40.29 17.16 -19.18
C HIS A 918 41.81 17.07 -19.32
N THR A 919 42.55 17.14 -18.22
CA THR A 919 43.88 16.52 -18.14
C THR A 919 43.76 15.01 -17.96
N ALA A 920 44.80 14.24 -18.26
CA ALA A 920 44.83 12.79 -18.03
C ALA A 920 44.42 12.40 -16.59
N GLU A 921 44.92 13.12 -15.57
CA GLU A 921 44.55 12.90 -14.16
C GLU A 921 43.05 13.15 -13.91
N SER A 922 42.53 14.27 -14.43
CA SER A 922 41.12 14.63 -14.26
C SER A 922 40.16 13.70 -15.02
N PHE A 923 40.61 13.18 -16.17
CA PHE A 923 39.86 12.24 -16.98
C PHE A 923 39.78 10.86 -16.31
N ASN A 924 40.89 10.40 -15.71
CA ASN A 924 40.92 9.18 -14.92
C ASN A 924 40.04 9.31 -13.67
N ALA A 925 40.10 10.44 -12.97
CA ALA A 925 39.22 10.70 -11.83
C ALA A 925 37.73 10.68 -12.23
N LYS A 926 37.35 11.27 -13.37
CA LYS A 926 35.99 11.16 -13.93
C LYS A 926 35.56 9.72 -14.16
N ALA A 927 36.46 8.86 -14.64
CA ALA A 927 36.17 7.44 -14.85
C ALA A 927 35.87 6.73 -13.52
N GLN A 928 36.70 6.96 -12.50
CA GLN A 928 36.58 6.36 -11.18
C GLN A 928 35.32 6.84 -10.44
N THR A 929 34.96 8.12 -10.60
CA THR A 929 33.77 8.69 -9.94
C THR A 929 32.46 8.36 -10.65
N HIS A 930 32.47 7.81 -11.87
CA HIS A 930 31.25 7.54 -12.64
C HIS A 930 30.27 6.59 -11.91
N LEU A 931 30.76 5.50 -11.33
CA LEU A 931 29.93 4.54 -10.59
C LEU A 931 29.37 5.12 -9.27
N PRO A 932 30.17 5.71 -8.36
CA PRO A 932 29.62 6.35 -7.17
C PRO A 932 28.70 7.53 -7.49
N TYR A 933 28.95 8.27 -8.59
CA TYR A 933 28.03 9.31 -9.08
C TYR A 933 26.67 8.73 -9.48
N LYS A 934 26.64 7.63 -10.23
CA LYS A 934 25.39 6.93 -10.61
C LYS A 934 24.64 6.39 -9.40
N ARG A 935 25.36 5.82 -8.42
CA ARG A 935 24.78 5.36 -7.15
C ARG A 935 24.23 6.51 -6.33
N MET A 936 24.93 7.63 -6.27
CA MET A 936 24.45 8.86 -5.64
C MET A 936 23.18 9.39 -6.32
N GLN A 937 23.13 9.46 -7.66
CA GLN A 937 21.92 9.89 -8.40
C GLN A 937 20.73 8.96 -8.13
N LEU A 938 20.97 7.65 -8.02
CA LEU A 938 19.94 6.67 -7.68
C LEU A 938 19.47 6.85 -6.24
N ALA A 939 20.37 7.06 -5.29
CA ALA A 939 20.05 7.36 -3.90
C ALA A 939 19.29 8.69 -3.77
N GLN A 940 19.67 9.73 -4.51
CA GLN A 940 18.94 11.01 -4.60
C GLN A 940 17.55 10.83 -5.19
N SER A 941 17.41 10.04 -6.27
CA SER A 941 16.11 9.74 -6.87
C SER A 941 15.22 8.93 -5.92
N ARG A 942 15.80 7.97 -5.19
CA ARG A 942 15.12 7.21 -4.14
C ARG A 942 14.72 8.12 -2.98
N LEU A 943 15.57 9.07 -2.60
CA LEU A 943 15.29 10.05 -1.55
C LEU A 943 14.17 11.00 -1.98
N ALA A 944 14.21 11.53 -3.19
CA ALA A 944 13.16 12.39 -3.74
C ALA A 944 11.82 11.64 -3.85
N LYS A 945 11.83 10.38 -4.33
CA LYS A 945 10.64 9.54 -4.33
C LYS A 945 10.16 9.23 -2.92
N GLU A 946 11.08 8.98 -1.99
CA GLU A 946 10.74 8.76 -0.58
C GLU A 946 10.07 10.01 -0.01
N GLN A 947 10.63 11.21 -0.22
CA GLN A 947 10.10 12.51 0.19
C GLN A 947 8.75 12.85 -0.45
N GLN A 948 8.52 12.41 -1.69
CA GLN A 948 7.26 12.59 -2.42
C GLN A 948 6.18 11.58 -2.01
N LYS A 949 6.51 10.55 -1.22
CA LYS A 949 5.47 9.67 -0.69
C LYS A 949 4.57 10.47 0.25
N PRO A 950 3.26 10.14 0.31
CA PRO A 950 2.37 10.67 1.35
C PRO A 950 2.90 10.41 2.76
N GLN A 951 3.76 9.38 2.91
CA GLN A 951 4.35 8.96 4.16
C GLN A 951 5.85 8.63 3.98
N PRO A 952 6.74 9.64 3.98
CA PRO A 952 8.16 9.45 3.74
C PRO A 952 8.82 8.84 4.99
N ASP A 953 9.53 7.71 4.86
CA ASP A 953 10.17 6.98 5.96
C ASP A 953 11.44 7.72 6.45
N PRO A 954 11.49 8.23 7.70
CA PRO A 954 12.61 9.04 8.17
C PRO A 954 13.90 8.22 8.38
N VAL A 955 13.81 6.93 8.73
CA VAL A 955 14.99 6.05 8.86
C VAL A 955 15.56 5.77 7.48
N ARG A 956 14.70 5.51 6.50
CA ARG A 956 15.10 5.34 5.11
C ARG A 956 15.64 6.62 4.50
N GLN A 957 15.05 7.78 4.82
CA GLN A 957 15.58 9.08 4.42
C GLN A 957 16.96 9.32 5.03
N ALA A 958 17.13 9.13 6.34
CA ALA A 958 18.43 9.28 7.00
C ALA A 958 19.48 8.33 6.39
N LYS A 959 19.12 7.07 6.12
CA LYS A 959 19.98 6.10 5.45
C LYS A 959 20.35 6.52 4.04
N LEU A 960 19.38 6.99 3.24
CA LEU A 960 19.63 7.48 1.88
C LEU A 960 20.47 8.76 1.88
N THR A 961 20.23 9.67 2.83
CA THR A 961 21.04 10.89 3.02
C THR A 961 22.47 10.54 3.41
N GLN A 962 22.67 9.56 4.29
CA GLN A 962 23.98 9.05 4.66
C GLN A 962 24.68 8.34 3.49
N GLU A 963 23.94 7.57 2.68
CA GLU A 963 24.43 6.93 1.46
C GLU A 963 24.88 7.97 0.42
N ILE A 964 24.10 9.03 0.23
CA ILE A 964 24.46 10.18 -0.61
C ILE A 964 25.74 10.84 -0.11
N ALA A 965 25.82 11.15 1.19
CA ALA A 965 27.00 11.78 1.80
C ALA A 965 28.24 10.88 1.70
N ALA A 966 28.10 9.56 1.87
CA ALA A 966 29.19 8.60 1.73
C ALA A 966 29.71 8.53 0.28
N HIS A 967 28.82 8.51 -0.71
CA HIS A 967 29.22 8.55 -2.11
C HIS A 967 29.86 9.90 -2.50
N GLN A 968 29.33 11.02 -1.98
CA GLN A 968 29.91 12.34 -2.20
C GLN A 968 31.33 12.43 -1.64
N LYS A 969 31.54 11.97 -0.39
CA LYS A 969 32.85 11.90 0.25
C LYS A 969 33.83 11.01 -0.54
N ALA A 970 33.40 9.83 -0.98
CA ALA A 970 34.24 8.94 -1.78
C ALA A 970 34.67 9.59 -3.11
N MET A 971 33.77 10.33 -3.77
CA MET A 971 34.11 11.06 -4.98
C MET A 971 35.08 12.22 -4.70
N HIS A 972 34.92 12.95 -3.59
CA HIS A 972 35.89 13.97 -3.16
C HIS A 972 37.28 13.40 -2.95
N GLU A 973 37.38 12.26 -2.28
CA GLU A 973 38.67 11.59 -2.03
C GLU A 973 39.33 11.16 -3.35
N MET A 974 38.55 10.71 -4.33
CA MET A 974 39.03 10.34 -5.67
C MET A 974 39.50 11.57 -6.47
N THR A 975 38.78 12.69 -6.42
CA THR A 975 39.12 13.91 -7.17
C THR A 975 40.14 14.81 -6.50
N ALA A 976 40.35 14.69 -5.18
CA ALA A 976 41.35 15.46 -4.43
C ALA A 976 42.78 15.26 -4.94
N LYS A 977 43.04 14.11 -5.59
CA LYS A 977 44.34 13.76 -6.17
C LYS A 977 44.60 14.41 -7.53
N VAL A 978 43.59 15.05 -8.14
CA VAL A 978 43.72 15.71 -9.44
C VAL A 978 44.43 17.05 -9.28
N ARG A 979 45.59 17.19 -9.90
CA ARG A 979 46.32 18.46 -9.89
C ARG A 979 45.61 19.50 -10.74
N LYS A 980 45.60 20.72 -10.22
CA LYS A 980 45.04 21.89 -10.88
C LYS A 980 45.99 22.37 -11.98
N PRO A 981 45.57 22.47 -13.26
CA PRO A 981 46.42 23.00 -14.32
C PRO A 981 46.80 24.47 -14.07
N ALA A 982 48.01 24.86 -14.44
CA ALA A 982 48.50 26.22 -14.22
C ALA A 982 47.63 27.25 -14.96
N GLY A 983 47.19 28.28 -14.24
CA GLY A 983 46.40 29.39 -14.79
C GLY A 983 44.92 29.06 -15.06
N VAL A 984 44.42 27.88 -14.70
CA VAL A 984 43.04 27.46 -15.00
C VAL A 984 41.98 28.38 -14.37
N GLU A 985 42.31 29.07 -13.28
CA GLU A 985 41.52 30.11 -12.60
C GLU A 985 41.17 31.29 -13.50
N ARG A 986 41.93 31.50 -14.58
CA ARG A 986 41.67 32.57 -15.56
C ARG A 986 40.57 32.19 -16.55
N LEU A 987 40.17 30.92 -16.62
CA LEU A 987 39.05 30.46 -17.46
C LEU A 987 37.72 30.58 -16.71
N GLY A 988 36.79 31.36 -17.27
CA GLY A 988 35.44 31.56 -16.74
C GLY A 988 35.20 32.88 -15.99
N ALA A 989 36.22 33.75 -15.86
CA ALA A 989 36.06 35.09 -15.28
C ALA A 989 35.89 36.15 -16.38
N ARG A 990 34.68 36.26 -16.93
CA ARG A 990 34.13 37.47 -17.56
C ARG A 990 32.61 37.34 -17.66
N ALA A 991 31.94 38.35 -17.08
CA ALA A 991 30.53 38.78 -17.11
C ALA A 991 29.50 37.87 -17.77
#